data_AF-A0A6M1LFR8-F1
#
_entry.id   AF-A0A6M1LFR8-F1
#
_cell.length_a   1.000
_cell.length_b   1.000
_cell.length_c   1.000
_cell.angle_alpha   90.00
_cell.angle_beta   90.00
_cell.angle_gamma   90.00
#
_symmetry.space_group_name_H-M   'P 1'
#
loop_
_entity.id
_entity.type
_entity.pdbx_description
1 polymer ?
#
loop_
_entity_poly.entity_id
_entity_poly.type
_entity_poly.pdbx_seq_one_letter_code
_entity_poly.pdbx_strand_id
1 'polypeptide(L)'
;MPSPRSRRLSAGAASLLLSASSLALVAGLPRLAPAATATFFDSIAEGRTDFDNRVTAAGGTVNTDLLSSLTSNQTSWARSAFTITSGDGTTRSTRTSSFQNIQGPSGTFNSGDAIRMEASSADPPGSGLVFTFSSPINAFAVELEGWATCCYPSALYIAFDGGTPILVGSANQRSDNPGDARYGQAMTFVAAISDSGTFSSIAFYGEASGDTMFGGGTIRYAVVPIGGLSGGTAIDTSRGSFDQTDSAAQASTVTFRGGTFRPTAAAALTQPVVVEATNGIIDTSQGPVVLLGAITGDGQLQLIGLGRLTLQGDAQNAGGALVQQGTLVVQGSLGGPVVVQAGGTLTGGGTIGGATTIDGTLSPGSSPGIMTFTAPVTLGAGSTTRLEIDGPGTGTGSGSYDRILVTGAGNTLTAGGTLAPALRGISGDATNSFTPAIGQSFRVIQAEGGLLGSFAGLTQPTEGLPAGSRFDAIYGANTLDLVLTPARYADLSALGVGQRVNQQATGGAVDAIRPAAGLRIEGDAGAVFGALYALPASAIPAALDQMSGVIHADALAASLAHRRIFGQATSQRMAAIRTGDAGLVGAQGALAPRVALDSARIARMSAMPGAGVGLDADDQPAGDGGDGEGFGLPGWSVWGRALGGFGSTGSDGIAPGYSRQSGGALVGADRRLAPGLTGGIALGFLRGQVDGDGSTGEVRIESYQASLYGLYAPPTEATAKPFLDVTLGTGLSRYDARRPIGFGTLSRRATAESQGMDWSAEAGIGVSTRIEGIDVEPRLHLRWDRIARRGFTETGAGALNLSVDGRTADALRAGIGVAAGRSFTLENGLQLRPEARIGYVREMQDGLGRSTHRLGGAAFGIDSARTGQNGLQGGIGVTAHRGDRFAVVADYDALRTDRGTEHLLTIGMRWTW
;
A
#
# COMPACT_ATOMS: atom_id res chain seq x y z
N MET A 1 -48.34 -35.33 -49.59
CA MET A 1 -47.67 -34.78 -48.38
C MET A 1 -48.14 -33.33 -48.20
N PRO A 2 -48.41 -32.91 -46.96
CA PRO A 2 -49.75 -32.47 -46.55
C PRO A 2 -50.04 -30.98 -46.74
N SER A 3 -51.34 -30.72 -46.94
CA SER A 3 -52.04 -29.44 -46.78
C SER A 3 -52.37 -29.20 -45.29
N PRO A 4 -52.88 -28.01 -44.89
CA PRO A 4 -54.32 -27.78 -45.02
C PRO A 4 -54.78 -26.33 -45.25
N ARG A 5 -55.96 -26.23 -45.87
CA ARG A 5 -56.85 -25.05 -45.89
C ARG A 5 -58.08 -25.34 -45.01
N SER A 6 -58.60 -24.26 -44.44
CA SER A 6 -60.01 -23.90 -44.18
C SER A 6 -60.86 -24.57 -43.08
N ARG A 7 -61.25 -23.69 -42.12
CA ARG A 7 -62.59 -23.40 -41.54
C ARG A 7 -63.47 -24.57 -41.03
N ARG A 8 -63.85 -24.54 -39.74
CA ARG A 8 -65.14 -24.00 -39.21
C ARG A 8 -65.37 -24.35 -37.71
N LEU A 9 -65.78 -23.31 -36.96
CA LEU A 9 -66.86 -23.22 -35.96
C LEU A 9 -66.78 -23.85 -34.55
N SER A 10 -67.27 -23.01 -33.62
CA SER A 10 -67.77 -23.23 -32.25
C SER A 10 -66.72 -23.40 -31.14
N ALA A 11 -66.88 -22.90 -29.91
CA ALA A 11 -67.68 -21.84 -29.30
C ALA A 11 -67.21 -21.75 -27.83
N GLY A 12 -67.22 -20.54 -27.25
CA GLY A 12 -67.15 -20.31 -25.80
C GLY A 12 -65.73 -20.04 -25.26
N ALA A 13 -65.48 -19.03 -24.43
CA ALA A 13 -66.37 -18.04 -23.84
C ALA A 13 -65.56 -16.84 -23.32
N ALA A 14 -66.15 -15.65 -23.50
CA ALA A 14 -66.16 -14.46 -22.63
C ALA A 14 -64.83 -13.84 -22.13
N SER A 15 -64.54 -12.54 -22.24
CA SER A 15 -65.22 -11.40 -22.88
C SER A 15 -64.22 -10.22 -23.00
N LEU A 16 -64.12 -9.66 -24.21
CA LEU A 16 -64.00 -8.24 -24.62
C LEU A 16 -63.35 -7.22 -23.63
N LEU A 17 -62.20 -6.56 -23.92
CA LEU A 17 -61.88 -5.61 -25.02
C LEU A 17 -62.99 -4.54 -25.21
N LEU A 18 -62.78 -3.23 -25.35
CA LEU A 18 -61.68 -2.44 -25.89
C LEU A 18 -62.10 -0.96 -25.75
N SER A 19 -61.12 -0.06 -25.58
CA SER A 19 -61.06 1.32 -26.12
C SER A 19 -62.26 2.27 -26.06
N ALA A 20 -62.02 3.48 -25.55
CA ALA A 20 -62.08 4.71 -26.37
C ALA A 20 -61.60 5.93 -25.57
N SER A 21 -60.70 6.70 -26.17
CA SER A 21 -60.32 8.05 -25.77
C SER A 21 -61.49 9.02 -25.96
N SER A 22 -61.70 9.93 -25.00
CA SER A 22 -62.03 11.38 -25.15
C SER A 22 -62.97 11.90 -24.05
N LEU A 23 -62.47 12.86 -23.27
CA LEU A 23 -63.17 13.96 -22.58
C LEU A 23 -64.40 13.64 -21.69
N ALA A 24 -64.20 13.61 -20.37
CA ALA A 24 -65.09 14.27 -19.41
C ALA A 24 -64.34 14.55 -18.09
N LEU A 25 -64.27 15.84 -17.76
CA LEU A 25 -63.92 16.44 -16.49
C LEU A 25 -64.81 15.90 -15.35
N VAL A 26 -64.34 16.00 -14.09
CA VAL A 26 -64.97 15.61 -12.80
C VAL A 26 -64.66 14.14 -12.40
N ALA A 27 -63.93 13.80 -11.33
CA ALA A 27 -63.74 14.44 -10.03
C ALA A 27 -62.28 14.33 -9.54
N GLY A 28 -61.51 15.40 -9.72
CA GLY A 28 -60.53 15.80 -8.71
C GLY A 28 -61.32 16.48 -7.59
N LEU A 29 -61.68 15.73 -6.56
CA LEU A 29 -61.99 16.32 -5.27
C LEU A 29 -60.76 16.10 -4.39
N PRO A 30 -60.25 17.13 -3.69
CA PRO A 30 -59.28 16.90 -2.64
C PRO A 30 -59.88 15.86 -1.69
N ARG A 31 -59.16 14.77 -1.42
CA ARG A 31 -59.47 14.00 -0.21
C ARG A 31 -59.28 14.98 0.93
N LEU A 32 -60.39 15.39 1.54
CA LEU A 32 -60.39 16.14 2.77
C LEU A 32 -59.47 15.39 3.73
N ALA A 33 -58.49 16.11 4.29
CA ALA A 33 -57.68 15.56 5.35
C ALA A 33 -58.60 15.01 6.45
N PRO A 34 -58.24 13.90 7.12
CA PRO A 34 -59.05 13.38 8.21
C PRO A 34 -59.24 14.51 9.21
N ALA A 35 -60.50 14.79 9.54
CA ALA A 35 -60.82 15.82 10.50
C ALA A 35 -60.11 15.52 11.83
N ALA A 36 -59.42 16.53 12.36
CA ALA A 36 -58.70 16.48 13.60
C ALA A 36 -59.43 17.32 14.66
N THR A 37 -59.25 16.94 15.92
CA THR A 37 -59.73 17.69 17.07
C THR A 37 -58.52 18.03 17.95
N ALA A 38 -58.42 19.29 18.37
CA ALA A 38 -57.44 19.74 19.36
C ALA A 38 -58.18 20.19 20.63
N THR A 39 -57.72 19.74 21.80
CA THR A 39 -58.24 20.14 23.11
C THR A 39 -57.17 20.90 23.88
N PHE A 40 -57.62 21.85 24.71
CA PHE A 40 -56.74 22.70 25.51
C PHE A 40 -57.21 22.65 26.94
N PHE A 41 -56.26 22.46 27.85
CA PHE A 41 -56.50 22.33 29.27
C PHE A 41 -55.26 22.78 30.03
N ASP A 42 -55.23 24.07 30.36
CA ASP A 42 -54.12 24.71 31.05
C ASP A 42 -54.66 25.84 31.93
N SER A 43 -53.77 26.48 32.70
CA SER A 43 -54.04 27.74 33.38
C SER A 43 -54.49 28.83 32.40
N ILE A 44 -55.18 29.85 32.89
CA ILE A 44 -55.86 30.81 32.00
C ILE A 44 -54.90 31.53 31.05
N ALA A 45 -53.71 31.98 31.49
CA ALA A 45 -52.82 32.71 30.61
C ALA A 45 -52.21 31.85 29.50
N GLU A 46 -51.76 30.65 29.86
CA GLU A 46 -51.11 29.72 28.93
C GLU A 46 -52.11 29.07 27.99
N GLY A 47 -53.29 28.67 28.49
CA GLY A 47 -54.37 28.13 27.66
C GLY A 47 -54.84 29.13 26.61
N ARG A 48 -54.97 30.41 26.96
CA ARG A 48 -55.27 31.49 25.99
C ARG A 48 -54.21 31.57 24.89
N THR A 49 -52.94 31.58 25.29
CA THR A 49 -51.81 31.71 24.36
C THR A 49 -51.74 30.53 23.40
N ASP A 50 -51.89 29.30 23.91
CA ASP A 50 -51.84 28.09 23.10
C ASP A 50 -53.02 28.00 22.12
N PHE A 51 -54.23 28.31 22.59
CA PHE A 51 -55.42 28.37 21.73
C PHE A 51 -55.25 29.40 20.61
N ASP A 52 -54.80 30.62 20.93
CA ASP A 52 -54.64 31.69 19.95
C ASP A 52 -53.59 31.35 18.89
N ASN A 53 -52.48 30.75 19.33
CA ASN A 53 -51.43 30.25 18.44
C ASN A 53 -51.94 29.13 17.53
N ARG A 54 -52.70 28.17 18.06
CA ARG A 54 -53.23 27.04 17.28
C ARG A 54 -54.25 27.50 16.24
N VAL A 55 -55.13 28.43 16.59
CA VAL A 55 -56.08 29.04 15.65
C VAL A 55 -55.34 29.78 14.53
N THR A 56 -54.35 30.60 14.88
CA THR A 56 -53.56 31.37 13.91
C THR A 56 -52.75 30.45 12.98
N ALA A 57 -52.12 29.41 13.54
CA ALA A 57 -51.35 28.42 12.77
C ALA A 57 -52.23 27.60 11.80
N ALA A 58 -53.50 27.35 12.16
CA ALA A 58 -54.47 26.71 11.28
C ALA A 58 -55.05 27.68 10.22
N GLY A 59 -54.69 28.97 10.24
CA GLY A 59 -55.17 29.99 9.31
C GLY A 59 -56.48 30.68 9.72
N GLY A 60 -56.89 30.56 10.98
CA GLY A 60 -58.06 31.25 11.56
C GLY A 60 -57.70 32.58 12.22
N THR A 61 -58.72 33.33 12.64
CA THR A 61 -58.58 34.56 13.45
C THR A 61 -59.39 34.42 14.73
N VAL A 62 -58.73 34.64 15.87
CA VAL A 62 -59.39 34.58 17.19
C VAL A 62 -60.26 35.81 17.40
N ASN A 63 -61.51 35.56 17.78
CA ASN A 63 -62.43 36.56 18.30
C ASN A 63 -62.57 36.36 19.81
N THR A 64 -62.79 37.46 20.54
CA THR A 64 -62.96 37.42 22.00
C THR A 64 -64.17 38.26 22.41
N ASP A 65 -64.97 37.75 23.36
CA ASP A 65 -66.07 38.48 24.00
C ASP A 65 -65.86 38.46 25.52
N LEU A 66 -65.65 39.66 26.10
CA LEU A 66 -65.52 39.84 27.54
C LEU A 66 -66.91 39.88 28.17
N LEU A 67 -67.26 38.84 28.93
CA LEU A 67 -68.54 38.81 29.63
C LEU A 67 -68.54 39.91 30.70
N SER A 68 -69.52 40.79 30.65
CA SER A 68 -69.65 41.90 31.60
C SER A 68 -71.11 42.30 31.70
N SER A 69 -71.48 42.80 32.88
CA SER A 69 -72.85 43.21 33.22
C SER A 69 -73.88 42.07 33.10
N LEU A 70 -73.51 40.84 33.49
CA LEU A 70 -74.44 39.71 33.45
C LEU A 70 -75.51 39.79 34.55
N THR A 71 -76.78 39.83 34.16
CA THR A 71 -77.92 39.79 35.09
C THR A 71 -78.02 38.44 35.80
N SER A 72 -78.06 38.42 37.13
CA SER A 72 -78.19 37.18 37.92
C SER A 72 -79.63 36.62 37.88
N ASN A 73 -79.76 35.32 38.18
CA ASN A 73 -81.03 34.57 38.23
C ASN A 73 -81.80 34.57 36.90
N GLN A 74 -81.08 34.41 35.79
CA GLN A 74 -81.64 34.27 34.45
C GLN A 74 -81.39 32.85 33.91
N THR A 75 -82.14 32.46 32.87
CA THR A 75 -81.90 31.22 32.11
C THR A 75 -81.16 31.48 30.79
N SER A 76 -81.02 32.74 30.38
CA SER A 76 -80.44 33.15 29.11
C SER A 76 -79.75 34.52 29.18
N TRP A 77 -78.61 34.67 28.49
CA TRP A 77 -77.84 35.90 28.37
C TRP A 77 -77.43 36.12 26.91
N ALA A 78 -77.98 37.16 26.29
CA ALA A 78 -77.66 37.52 24.91
C ALA A 78 -76.34 38.31 24.82
N ARG A 79 -75.48 37.95 23.87
CA ARG A 79 -74.25 38.66 23.48
C ARG A 79 -74.33 39.05 22.00
N SER A 80 -73.33 39.78 21.52
CA SER A 80 -73.30 40.30 20.14
C SER A 80 -73.23 39.18 19.09
N ALA A 81 -72.45 38.12 19.36
CA ALA A 81 -72.22 37.02 18.42
C ALA A 81 -72.88 35.68 18.82
N PHE A 82 -73.36 35.56 20.06
CA PHE A 82 -73.96 34.33 20.58
C PHE A 82 -74.94 34.61 21.73
N THR A 83 -75.79 33.63 22.05
CA THR A 83 -76.61 33.62 23.27
C THR A 83 -76.16 32.46 24.16
N ILE A 84 -76.01 32.72 25.46
CA ILE A 84 -75.71 31.70 26.47
C ILE A 84 -77.03 31.28 27.13
N THR A 85 -77.31 29.99 27.23
CA THR A 85 -78.45 29.45 28.00
C THR A 85 -77.99 28.41 29.02
N SER A 86 -78.74 28.22 30.11
CA SER A 86 -78.52 27.08 31.01
C SER A 86 -78.85 25.76 30.30
N GLY A 87 -78.05 24.72 30.51
CA GLY A 87 -78.20 23.44 29.84
C GLY A 87 -79.51 22.70 30.16
N ASP A 88 -80.05 22.92 31.35
CA ASP A 88 -81.30 22.33 31.87
C ASP A 88 -82.49 23.30 31.84
N GLY A 89 -82.30 24.53 31.36
CA GLY A 89 -83.32 25.57 31.35
C GLY A 89 -83.65 26.16 32.74
N THR A 90 -82.88 25.87 33.79
CA THR A 90 -83.09 26.45 35.13
C THR A 90 -82.35 27.78 35.30
N THR A 91 -82.80 28.63 36.22
CA THR A 91 -82.17 29.94 36.47
C THR A 91 -80.81 29.78 37.12
N ARG A 92 -79.77 30.48 36.63
CA ARG A 92 -78.42 30.48 37.23
C ARG A 92 -78.06 31.84 37.81
N SER A 93 -77.24 31.82 38.86
CA SER A 93 -76.65 33.03 39.44
C SER A 93 -75.38 33.43 38.69
N THR A 94 -75.06 34.72 38.69
CA THR A 94 -73.84 35.27 38.07
C THR A 94 -72.91 35.88 39.14
N ARG A 95 -71.62 36.00 38.82
CA ARG A 95 -70.61 36.66 39.66
C ARG A 95 -69.72 37.58 38.83
N THR A 96 -69.52 38.80 39.31
CA THR A 96 -68.64 39.80 38.70
C THR A 96 -67.20 39.77 39.23
N SER A 97 -66.94 38.98 40.28
CA SER A 97 -65.64 38.83 40.92
C SER A 97 -64.95 37.49 40.64
N SER A 98 -65.56 36.62 39.83
CA SER A 98 -65.09 35.24 39.61
C SER A 98 -63.72 35.14 38.95
N PHE A 99 -63.41 36.07 38.04
CA PHE A 99 -62.14 36.09 37.33
C PHE A 99 -61.33 37.36 37.62
N GLN A 100 -61.22 37.70 38.90
CA GLN A 100 -60.36 38.77 39.38
C GLN A 100 -59.04 38.21 39.93
N ASN A 101 -57.96 38.96 39.74
CA ASN A 101 -56.62 38.62 40.22
C ASN A 101 -56.09 37.26 39.73
N ILE A 102 -56.33 36.91 38.47
CA ILE A 102 -55.79 35.71 37.83
C ILE A 102 -54.27 35.85 37.73
N GLN A 103 -53.53 34.85 38.19
CA GLN A 103 -52.08 34.80 38.03
C GLN A 103 -51.68 34.29 36.65
N GLY A 104 -50.62 34.87 36.08
CA GLY A 104 -50.00 34.41 34.85
C GLY A 104 -48.50 34.75 34.80
N PRO A 105 -47.80 34.34 33.74
CA PRO A 105 -46.34 34.48 33.62
C PRO A 105 -45.85 35.93 33.71
N SER A 106 -46.68 36.90 33.28
CA SER A 106 -46.37 38.32 33.24
C SER A 106 -46.99 39.13 34.39
N GLY A 107 -47.44 38.45 35.45
CA GLY A 107 -48.11 39.06 36.61
C GLY A 107 -49.62 38.78 36.64
N THR A 108 -50.33 39.57 37.44
CA THR A 108 -51.77 39.39 37.71
C THR A 108 -52.65 40.16 36.71
N PHE A 109 -53.72 39.54 36.23
CA PHE A 109 -54.70 40.14 35.31
C PHE A 109 -56.15 39.78 35.68
N ASN A 110 -57.11 40.48 35.08
CA ASN A 110 -58.55 40.24 35.30
C ASN A 110 -59.20 39.73 34.01
N SER A 111 -60.34 39.04 34.16
CA SER A 111 -61.27 38.67 33.09
C SER A 111 -62.69 39.15 33.43
N GLY A 112 -63.68 38.61 32.72
CA GLY A 112 -65.08 39.01 32.81
C GLY A 112 -65.91 38.35 33.94
N ASP A 113 -67.21 38.61 33.90
CA ASP A 113 -68.23 37.98 34.73
C ASP A 113 -68.35 36.47 34.42
N ALA A 114 -68.95 35.71 35.35
CA ALA A 114 -69.15 34.28 35.21
C ALA A 114 -70.56 33.82 35.61
N ILE A 115 -70.98 32.68 35.09
CA ILE A 115 -72.29 32.06 35.35
C ILE A 115 -72.07 30.77 36.15
N ARG A 116 -72.87 30.57 37.21
CA ARG A 116 -72.77 29.39 38.07
C ARG A 116 -73.20 28.13 37.33
N MET A 117 -72.36 27.10 37.40
CA MET A 117 -72.57 25.73 36.94
C MET A 117 -72.42 24.78 38.13
N GLU A 118 -73.04 23.60 38.04
CA GLU A 118 -72.91 22.57 39.08
C GLU A 118 -72.84 21.21 38.40
N ALA A 119 -71.64 20.64 38.35
CA ALA A 119 -71.36 19.41 37.64
C ALA A 119 -72.24 18.26 38.17
N SER A 120 -72.78 17.45 37.26
CA SER A 120 -73.77 16.41 37.57
C SER A 120 -73.49 15.14 36.78
N SER A 121 -73.31 14.01 37.46
CA SER A 121 -73.25 12.71 36.79
C SER A 121 -74.63 12.18 36.37
N ALA A 122 -75.71 12.72 36.92
CA ALA A 122 -77.08 12.32 36.58
C ALA A 122 -77.59 13.02 35.30
N ASP A 123 -77.16 14.26 35.07
CA ASP A 123 -77.43 15.04 33.87
C ASP A 123 -76.21 15.92 33.51
N PRO A 124 -75.15 15.32 32.93
CA PRO A 124 -73.95 16.09 32.60
C PRO A 124 -74.24 17.25 31.63
N PRO A 125 -74.96 17.08 30.49
CA PRO A 125 -75.27 18.21 29.61
C PRO A 125 -76.07 19.33 30.29
N GLY A 126 -77.04 18.99 31.15
CA GLY A 126 -77.84 19.97 31.90
C GLY A 126 -77.07 20.72 32.99
N SER A 127 -75.92 20.19 33.45
CA SER A 127 -75.07 20.81 34.48
C SER A 127 -74.44 22.15 34.07
N GLY A 128 -74.35 22.39 32.75
CA GLY A 128 -73.51 23.43 32.18
C GLY A 128 -74.23 24.51 31.38
N LEU A 129 -73.53 25.04 30.38
CA LEU A 129 -73.94 26.18 29.58
C LEU A 129 -73.94 25.80 28.09
N VAL A 130 -74.94 26.29 27.37
CA VAL A 130 -75.05 26.14 25.92
C VAL A 130 -74.86 27.51 25.27
N PHE A 131 -73.92 27.60 24.33
CA PHE A 131 -73.60 28.80 23.58
C PHE A 131 -74.11 28.63 22.15
N THR A 132 -75.10 29.43 21.75
CA THR A 132 -75.66 29.40 20.39
C THR A 132 -75.18 30.62 19.61
N PHE A 133 -74.32 30.41 18.61
CA PHE A 133 -73.71 31.45 17.79
C PHE A 133 -74.60 31.85 16.61
N SER A 134 -74.63 33.14 16.29
CA SER A 134 -75.34 33.66 15.11
C SER A 134 -74.63 33.35 13.78
N SER A 135 -73.37 32.93 13.84
CA SER A 135 -72.58 32.49 12.70
C SER A 135 -71.77 31.25 13.10
N PRO A 136 -71.75 30.17 12.30
CA PRO A 136 -71.07 28.93 12.68
C PRO A 136 -69.57 29.12 12.95
N ILE A 137 -69.08 28.48 14.01
CA ILE A 137 -67.66 28.48 14.44
C ILE A 137 -67.16 27.05 14.62
N ASN A 138 -65.85 26.85 14.74
CA ASN A 138 -65.30 25.51 15.00
C ASN A 138 -64.09 25.48 15.93
N ALA A 139 -63.80 26.61 16.55
CA ALA A 139 -62.86 26.77 17.66
C ALA A 139 -63.59 27.53 18.78
N PHE A 140 -63.62 26.98 19.99
CA PHE A 140 -64.29 27.58 21.13
C PHE A 140 -63.50 27.37 22.42
N ALA A 141 -63.43 28.39 23.26
CA ALA A 141 -62.82 28.35 24.57
C ALA A 141 -63.61 29.13 25.63
N VAL A 142 -63.54 28.64 26.87
CA VAL A 142 -64.17 29.25 28.05
C VAL A 142 -63.25 29.14 29.26
N GLU A 143 -63.32 30.14 30.13
CA GLU A 143 -62.59 30.16 31.39
C GLU A 143 -63.47 29.63 32.52
N LEU A 144 -62.84 28.99 33.48
CA LEU A 144 -63.49 28.29 34.59
C LEU A 144 -62.86 28.68 35.91
N GLU A 145 -63.69 28.98 36.89
CA GLU A 145 -63.30 29.17 38.29
C GLU A 145 -63.99 28.10 39.16
N GLY A 146 -63.27 27.57 40.14
CA GLY A 146 -63.82 26.69 41.19
C GLY A 146 -63.93 25.22 40.81
N TRP A 147 -63.67 24.86 39.55
CA TRP A 147 -63.66 23.46 39.12
C TRP A 147 -62.49 22.67 39.72
N ALA A 148 -62.72 21.39 40.01
CA ALA A 148 -61.79 20.47 40.66
C ALA A 148 -61.35 20.92 42.07
N THR A 149 -62.19 21.66 42.79
CA THR A 149 -61.97 22.01 44.21
C THR A 149 -62.50 20.96 45.18
N CYS A 150 -63.41 20.09 44.73
CA CYS A 150 -63.94 18.95 45.46
C CYS A 150 -64.43 17.86 44.49
N CYS A 151 -65.07 16.84 45.06
CA CYS A 151 -66.08 16.07 44.35
C CYS A 151 -65.54 15.28 43.14
N TYR A 152 -64.44 14.57 43.38
CA TYR A 152 -63.74 13.73 42.40
C TYR A 152 -64.37 12.32 42.28
N PRO A 153 -64.21 11.64 41.13
CA PRO A 153 -63.64 12.15 39.88
C PRO A 153 -64.55 13.21 39.23
N SER A 154 -63.94 14.21 38.60
CA SER A 154 -64.65 15.27 37.87
C SER A 154 -64.09 15.36 36.44
N ALA A 155 -64.97 15.55 35.47
CA ALA A 155 -64.59 15.68 34.06
C ALA A 155 -65.29 16.88 33.42
N LEU A 156 -64.62 17.50 32.44
CA LEU A 156 -65.12 18.62 31.67
C LEU A 156 -65.25 18.22 30.21
N TYR A 157 -66.37 18.58 29.60
CA TYR A 157 -66.66 18.25 28.22
C TYR A 157 -67.08 19.47 27.42
N ILE A 158 -66.71 19.47 26.14
CA ILE A 158 -67.25 20.35 25.11
C ILE A 158 -67.92 19.48 24.04
N ALA A 159 -69.16 19.81 23.66
CA ALA A 159 -69.86 19.14 22.56
C ALA A 159 -70.34 20.18 21.54
N PHE A 160 -70.10 19.91 20.26
CA PHE A 160 -70.50 20.77 19.14
C PHE A 160 -71.77 20.21 18.47
N ASP A 161 -72.79 21.06 18.29
CA ASP A 161 -74.11 20.74 17.70
C ASP A 161 -74.77 19.44 18.23
N GLY A 162 -74.54 19.11 19.51
CA GLY A 162 -75.06 17.89 20.13
C GLY A 162 -74.35 16.60 19.68
N GLY A 163 -73.21 16.72 19.00
CA GLY A 163 -72.34 15.61 18.61
C GLY A 163 -71.60 14.96 19.80
N THR A 164 -70.70 14.02 19.50
CA THR A 164 -69.94 13.27 20.50
C THR A 164 -69.20 14.22 21.44
N PRO A 165 -69.39 14.10 22.77
CA PRO A 165 -68.66 14.90 23.76
C PRO A 165 -67.14 14.74 23.64
N ILE A 166 -66.44 15.86 23.67
CA ILE A 166 -64.97 15.92 23.68
C ILE A 166 -64.54 16.16 25.12
N LEU A 167 -63.84 15.17 25.72
CA LEU A 167 -63.23 15.32 27.04
C LEU A 167 -62.10 16.35 26.95
N VAL A 168 -62.25 17.48 27.62
CA VAL A 168 -61.24 18.55 27.64
C VAL A 168 -60.41 18.57 28.91
N GLY A 169 -60.95 18.11 30.05
CA GLY A 169 -60.19 18.04 31.30
C GLY A 169 -60.75 16.97 32.23
N SER A 170 -59.88 16.39 33.05
CA SER A 170 -60.27 15.44 34.10
C SER A 170 -59.49 15.72 35.38
N ALA A 171 -60.12 15.46 36.52
CA ALA A 171 -59.53 15.67 37.83
C ALA A 171 -59.92 14.55 38.80
N ASN A 172 -58.91 13.99 39.45
CA ASN A 172 -59.01 13.08 40.59
C ASN A 172 -58.54 13.73 41.89
N GLN A 173 -57.89 14.88 41.80
CA GLN A 173 -57.37 15.68 42.91
C GLN A 173 -57.29 17.15 42.50
N ARG A 174 -57.09 18.03 43.48
CA ARG A 174 -57.13 19.49 43.28
C ARG A 174 -56.06 20.02 42.34
N SER A 175 -54.85 19.47 42.43
CA SER A 175 -53.73 19.83 41.55
C SER A 175 -53.90 19.37 40.11
N ASP A 176 -54.95 18.63 39.77
CA ASP A 176 -55.26 18.33 38.37
C ASP A 176 -55.93 19.54 37.68
N ASN A 177 -56.37 20.54 38.45
CA ASN A 177 -56.67 21.87 37.91
C ASN A 177 -55.34 22.55 37.54
N PRO A 178 -55.08 22.85 36.25
CA PRO A 178 -53.81 23.42 35.81
C PRO A 178 -53.49 24.78 36.44
N GLY A 179 -54.50 25.61 36.72
CA GLY A 179 -54.31 26.87 37.44
C GLY A 179 -53.90 26.65 38.89
N ASP A 180 -54.46 25.63 39.56
CA ASP A 180 -54.13 25.33 40.96
C ASP A 180 -52.73 24.73 41.03
N ALA A 181 -52.38 23.86 40.08
CA ALA A 181 -51.05 23.27 39.94
C ALA A 181 -49.95 24.32 39.73
N ARG A 182 -50.19 25.31 38.87
CA ARG A 182 -49.18 26.29 38.48
C ARG A 182 -49.16 27.53 39.38
N TYR A 183 -50.33 27.97 39.83
CA TYR A 183 -50.53 29.26 40.48
C TYR A 183 -51.30 29.19 41.81
N GLY A 184 -51.71 28.01 42.26
CA GLY A 184 -52.48 27.84 43.50
C GLY A 184 -53.89 28.44 43.43
N GLN A 185 -54.43 28.67 42.23
CA GLN A 185 -55.78 29.20 42.00
C GLN A 185 -56.57 28.20 41.17
N ALA A 186 -57.76 27.78 41.63
CA ALA A 186 -58.64 26.89 40.87
C ALA A 186 -59.29 27.61 39.66
N MET A 187 -58.47 28.07 38.72
CA MET A 187 -58.81 28.85 37.55
C MET A 187 -58.19 28.17 36.32
N THR A 188 -59.03 27.55 35.50
CA THR A 188 -58.58 26.80 34.33
C THR A 188 -59.16 27.35 33.04
N PHE A 189 -58.48 27.11 31.94
CA PHE A 189 -58.92 27.40 30.60
C PHE A 189 -59.15 26.09 29.87
N VAL A 190 -60.35 25.97 29.29
CA VAL A 190 -60.71 24.83 28.46
C VAL A 190 -61.10 25.29 27.08
N ALA A 191 -60.65 24.53 26.07
CA ALA A 191 -61.04 24.79 24.70
C ALA A 191 -61.07 23.52 23.87
N ALA A 192 -61.80 23.58 22.77
CA ALA A 192 -61.75 22.58 21.71
C ALA A 192 -61.79 23.25 20.34
N ILE A 193 -61.05 22.69 19.38
CA ILE A 193 -61.13 23.01 17.96
C ILE A 193 -61.44 21.71 17.23
N SER A 194 -62.47 21.70 16.37
CA SER A 194 -62.76 20.57 15.50
C SER A 194 -62.81 21.06 14.05
N ASP A 195 -61.83 20.69 13.25
CA ASP A 195 -61.79 21.12 11.83
C ASP A 195 -62.61 20.19 10.91
N SER A 196 -63.50 19.37 11.48
CA SER A 196 -64.43 18.49 10.75
C SER A 196 -65.56 19.24 10.05
N GLY A 197 -65.86 20.46 10.49
CA GLY A 197 -66.96 21.28 10.03
C GLY A 197 -67.05 22.57 10.85
N THR A 198 -68.16 23.29 10.71
CA THR A 198 -68.51 24.44 11.55
C THR A 198 -69.84 24.21 12.24
N PHE A 199 -69.99 24.73 13.45
CA PHE A 199 -71.06 24.40 14.39
C PHE A 199 -71.70 25.67 14.93
N SER A 200 -72.99 25.61 15.24
CA SER A 200 -73.75 26.78 15.71
C SER A 200 -74.08 26.73 17.20
N SER A 201 -74.00 25.55 17.82
CA SER A 201 -74.29 25.32 19.24
C SER A 201 -73.12 24.61 19.92
N ILE A 202 -72.65 25.15 21.04
CA ILE A 202 -71.56 24.57 21.83
C ILE A 202 -72.08 24.35 23.25
N ALA A 203 -72.15 23.09 23.67
CA ALA A 203 -72.43 22.75 25.06
C ALA A 203 -71.11 22.56 25.80
N PHE A 204 -70.93 23.29 26.91
CA PHE A 204 -69.81 23.12 27.83
C PHE A 204 -70.37 22.74 29.20
N TYR A 205 -69.90 21.62 29.76
CA TYR A 205 -70.48 21.06 30.98
C TYR A 205 -69.52 20.18 31.78
N GLY A 206 -69.89 19.90 33.03
CA GLY A 206 -69.09 19.10 33.96
C GLY A 206 -69.81 17.84 34.43
N GLU A 207 -69.08 16.74 34.55
CA GLU A 207 -69.57 15.48 35.10
C GLU A 207 -68.89 15.23 36.45
N ALA A 208 -69.65 15.35 37.54
CA ALA A 208 -69.22 15.04 38.91
C ALA A 208 -70.44 14.92 39.83
N SER A 209 -70.24 14.53 41.09
CA SER A 209 -71.29 14.58 42.10
C SER A 209 -71.35 15.95 42.81
N GLY A 210 -71.64 17.04 42.08
CA GLY A 210 -71.98 18.34 42.66
C GLY A 210 -70.85 19.38 42.75
N ASP A 211 -69.79 19.26 41.94
CA ASP A 211 -68.71 20.26 41.88
C ASP A 211 -69.28 21.61 41.39
N THR A 212 -69.25 22.64 42.24
CA THR A 212 -69.78 23.96 41.92
C THR A 212 -68.69 24.82 41.29
N MET A 213 -68.92 25.24 40.05
CA MET A 213 -67.96 26.01 39.27
C MET A 213 -68.62 27.20 38.58
N PHE A 214 -67.81 28.11 38.04
CA PHE A 214 -68.25 29.29 37.32
C PHE A 214 -67.60 29.32 35.95
N GLY A 215 -68.40 29.21 34.89
CA GLY A 215 -67.95 29.32 33.51
C GLY A 215 -68.18 30.73 32.98
N GLY A 216 -67.18 31.32 32.32
CA GLY A 216 -67.31 32.65 31.74
C GLY A 216 -65.98 33.33 31.47
N GLY A 217 -65.82 34.54 32.02
CA GLY A 217 -64.62 35.35 31.84
C GLY A 217 -64.58 35.95 30.44
N THR A 218 -63.57 35.58 29.67
CA THR A 218 -63.45 35.95 28.25
C THR A 218 -63.70 34.72 27.40
N ILE A 219 -64.80 34.73 26.65
CA ILE A 219 -65.10 33.68 25.67
C ILE A 219 -64.22 33.91 24.44
N ARG A 220 -63.52 32.87 23.97
CA ARG A 220 -62.75 32.92 22.71
C ARG A 220 -63.35 32.00 21.69
N TYR A 221 -63.40 32.44 20.45
CA TYR A 221 -63.93 31.63 19.37
C TYR A 221 -63.34 32.03 18.01
N ALA A 222 -63.29 31.07 17.10
CA ALA A 222 -62.81 31.31 15.74
C ALA A 222 -63.44 30.36 14.73
N VAL A 223 -63.24 30.69 13.45
CA VAL A 223 -63.37 29.76 12.34
C VAL A 223 -61.96 29.43 11.87
N VAL A 224 -61.56 28.16 11.95
CA VAL A 224 -60.40 27.61 11.26
C VAL A 224 -60.85 26.90 9.99
N PRO A 225 -60.09 26.98 8.88
CA PRO A 225 -60.34 26.18 7.68
C PRO A 225 -60.52 24.69 8.00
N ILE A 226 -61.49 24.04 7.35
CA ILE A 226 -61.70 22.59 7.45
C ILE A 226 -60.41 21.87 7.01
N GLY A 227 -59.88 20.97 7.84
CA GLY A 227 -58.58 20.32 7.65
C GLY A 227 -57.34 21.14 8.07
N GLY A 228 -57.50 22.37 8.55
CA GLY A 228 -56.41 23.28 8.95
C GLY A 228 -55.55 22.80 10.12
N LEU A 229 -56.01 21.83 10.92
CA LEU A 229 -55.22 21.24 12.01
C LEU A 229 -54.28 20.12 11.53
N SER A 230 -54.45 19.62 10.30
CA SER A 230 -53.73 18.46 9.74
C SER A 230 -52.50 18.81 8.87
N GLY A 231 -52.19 20.10 8.69
CA GLY A 231 -51.01 20.59 7.96
C GLY A 231 -49.72 20.54 8.80
N GLY A 232 -49.17 19.35 9.04
CA GLY A 232 -47.90 19.19 9.74
C GLY A 232 -46.74 19.91 9.03
N THR A 233 -45.98 20.73 9.76
CA THR A 233 -44.82 21.48 9.26
C THR A 233 -43.53 20.64 9.20
N ALA A 234 -43.64 19.31 9.28
CA ALA A 234 -42.50 18.40 9.36
C ALA A 234 -42.71 17.15 8.48
N ILE A 235 -41.61 16.62 7.95
CA ILE A 235 -41.52 15.34 7.23
C ILE A 235 -41.42 14.24 8.29
N ASP A 236 -42.56 13.64 8.63
CA ASP A 236 -42.70 12.66 9.71
C ASP A 236 -43.18 11.28 9.19
N THR A 237 -43.58 10.39 10.10
CA THR A 237 -44.03 9.04 9.76
C THR A 237 -45.55 8.95 9.50
N SER A 238 -46.27 10.07 9.40
CA SER A 238 -47.72 10.10 9.18
C SER A 238 -48.15 9.55 7.81
N ARG A 239 -47.22 9.48 6.84
CA ARG A 239 -47.44 8.95 5.49
C ARG A 239 -46.15 8.31 4.94
N GLY A 240 -46.28 7.58 3.83
CA GLY A 240 -45.17 6.79 3.26
C GLY A 240 -44.01 7.61 2.67
N SER A 241 -44.29 8.81 2.15
CA SER A 241 -43.27 9.78 1.76
C SER A 241 -43.89 11.17 1.54
N PHE A 242 -43.03 12.18 1.57
CA PHE A 242 -43.32 13.56 1.21
C PHE A 242 -42.55 13.91 -0.07
N ASP A 243 -43.17 14.65 -0.98
CA ASP A 243 -42.52 15.17 -2.18
C ASP A 243 -42.37 16.70 -2.12
N GLN A 244 -41.79 17.30 -3.16
CA GLN A 244 -41.50 18.74 -3.19
C GLN A 244 -42.76 19.63 -3.22
N THR A 245 -43.94 19.06 -3.45
CA THR A 245 -45.22 19.77 -3.44
C THR A 245 -45.87 19.81 -2.06
N ASP A 246 -45.42 18.97 -1.12
CA ASP A 246 -45.94 18.94 0.24
C ASP A 246 -45.54 20.19 1.04
N SER A 247 -46.48 20.69 1.86
CA SER A 247 -46.27 21.86 2.73
C SER A 247 -45.10 21.68 3.70
N ALA A 248 -44.83 20.46 4.16
CA ALA A 248 -43.68 20.13 5.01
C ALA A 248 -42.32 20.34 4.30
N ALA A 249 -42.25 20.09 2.99
CA ALA A 249 -41.05 20.31 2.17
C ALA A 249 -40.93 21.77 1.68
N GLN A 250 -42.03 22.52 1.70
CA GLN A 250 -42.08 23.95 1.34
C GLN A 250 -41.98 24.90 2.55
N ALA A 251 -41.96 24.35 3.77
CA ALA A 251 -41.83 25.12 5.00
C ALA A 251 -40.57 26.01 4.97
N SER A 252 -40.61 27.14 5.70
CA SER A 252 -39.45 28.03 5.87
C SER A 252 -38.25 27.35 6.53
N THR A 253 -38.48 26.23 7.21
CA THR A 253 -37.48 25.29 7.69
C THR A 253 -38.04 23.88 7.49
N VAL A 254 -37.34 23.04 6.74
CA VAL A 254 -37.75 21.66 6.49
C VAL A 254 -37.31 20.81 7.68
N THR A 255 -38.25 20.27 8.44
CA THR A 255 -37.95 19.48 9.65
C THR A 255 -38.21 18.01 9.40
N PHE A 256 -37.22 17.15 9.57
CA PHE A 256 -37.38 15.69 9.55
C PHE A 256 -37.65 15.15 10.96
N ARG A 257 -38.72 14.36 11.08
CA ARG A 257 -39.15 13.63 12.29
C ARG A 257 -39.37 12.15 11.99
N GLY A 258 -38.36 11.51 11.43
CA GLY A 258 -38.37 10.10 11.01
C GLY A 258 -39.01 9.83 9.66
N GLY A 259 -39.54 10.86 8.98
CA GLY A 259 -40.20 10.72 7.69
C GLY A 259 -39.25 10.60 6.50
N THR A 260 -39.82 10.29 5.34
CA THR A 260 -39.10 10.16 4.06
C THR A 260 -39.46 11.29 3.11
N PHE A 261 -38.46 12.02 2.62
CA PHE A 261 -38.57 12.89 1.46
C PHE A 261 -38.21 12.12 0.20
N ARG A 262 -39.18 11.94 -0.72
CA ARG A 262 -39.02 11.30 -2.02
C ARG A 262 -39.58 12.25 -3.08
N PRO A 263 -38.74 13.06 -3.74
CA PRO A 263 -39.24 13.96 -4.76
C PRO A 263 -39.73 13.16 -5.98
N THR A 264 -40.57 13.78 -6.82
CA THR A 264 -41.04 13.15 -8.06
C THR A 264 -40.14 13.42 -9.27
N ALA A 265 -39.12 14.27 -9.10
CA ALA A 265 -38.08 14.61 -10.08
C ALA A 265 -36.84 15.16 -9.35
N ALA A 266 -35.88 15.74 -10.07
CA ALA A 266 -34.78 16.48 -9.43
C ALA A 266 -35.34 17.60 -8.53
N ALA A 267 -34.88 17.68 -7.28
CA ALA A 267 -35.36 18.65 -6.31
C ALA A 267 -34.21 19.36 -5.58
N ALA A 268 -34.44 20.61 -5.22
CA ALA A 268 -33.52 21.39 -4.41
C ALA A 268 -34.26 21.98 -3.19
N LEU A 269 -33.79 21.66 -1.99
CA LEU A 269 -34.27 22.29 -0.75
C LEU A 269 -33.35 23.47 -0.44
N THR A 270 -33.91 24.67 -0.61
CA THR A 270 -33.18 25.94 -0.42
C THR A 270 -33.25 26.44 1.02
N GLN A 271 -34.21 25.93 1.79
CA GLN A 271 -34.47 26.30 3.17
C GLN A 271 -33.51 25.57 4.12
N PRO A 272 -33.31 26.10 5.35
CA PRO A 272 -32.67 25.33 6.41
C PRO A 272 -33.37 24.00 6.64
N VAL A 273 -32.58 22.95 6.91
CA VAL A 273 -33.06 21.61 7.22
C VAL A 273 -32.71 21.28 8.67
N VAL A 274 -33.68 20.78 9.42
CA VAL A 274 -33.48 20.28 10.78
C VAL A 274 -33.78 18.79 10.79
N VAL A 275 -32.83 17.97 11.23
CA VAL A 275 -33.04 16.53 11.43
C VAL A 275 -33.14 16.27 12.92
N GLU A 276 -34.35 16.00 13.41
CA GLU A 276 -34.57 15.70 14.83
C GLU A 276 -34.11 14.28 15.19
N ALA A 277 -34.05 13.96 16.48
CA ALA A 277 -33.49 12.70 17.01
C ALA A 277 -34.11 11.41 16.44
N THR A 278 -35.28 11.48 15.79
CA THR A 278 -35.93 10.36 15.11
C THR A 278 -35.41 10.12 13.68
N ASN A 279 -34.37 10.85 13.25
CA ASN A 279 -33.71 10.78 11.94
C ASN A 279 -34.56 11.36 10.79
N GLY A 280 -34.01 11.34 9.58
CA GLY A 280 -34.71 11.73 8.35
C GLY A 280 -34.22 10.93 7.17
N ILE A 281 -35.11 10.57 6.24
CA ILE A 281 -34.76 9.77 5.06
C ILE A 281 -34.90 10.63 3.81
N ILE A 282 -33.90 10.62 2.95
CA ILE A 282 -33.97 11.13 1.59
C ILE A 282 -33.91 9.94 0.64
N ASP A 283 -34.97 9.77 -0.14
CA ASP A 283 -35.08 8.74 -1.16
C ASP A 283 -34.87 9.35 -2.56
N THR A 284 -33.74 9.02 -3.16
CA THR A 284 -33.34 9.52 -4.48
C THR A 284 -33.73 8.61 -5.63
N SER A 285 -34.62 7.63 -5.41
CA SER A 285 -35.05 6.67 -6.44
C SER A 285 -35.72 7.30 -7.65
N GLN A 286 -36.31 8.48 -7.51
CA GLN A 286 -37.03 9.20 -8.58
C GLN A 286 -36.28 10.43 -9.11
N GLY A 287 -35.23 10.88 -8.43
CA GLY A 287 -34.47 12.06 -8.84
C GLY A 287 -33.40 12.47 -7.82
N PRO A 288 -32.38 13.23 -8.26
CA PRO A 288 -31.36 13.75 -7.36
C PRO A 288 -31.93 14.85 -6.45
N VAL A 289 -31.36 14.96 -5.25
CA VAL A 289 -31.70 15.97 -4.26
C VAL A 289 -30.49 16.84 -3.96
N VAL A 290 -30.68 18.16 -3.94
CA VAL A 290 -29.65 19.12 -3.52
C VAL A 290 -30.15 19.84 -2.27
N LEU A 291 -29.34 19.84 -1.21
CA LEU A 291 -29.59 20.61 0.00
C LEU A 291 -28.66 21.83 -0.01
N LEU A 292 -29.26 23.01 -0.17
CA LEU A 292 -28.56 24.29 -0.25
C LEU A 292 -28.55 25.02 1.09
N GLY A 293 -29.60 24.85 1.90
CA GLY A 293 -29.69 25.44 3.24
C GLY A 293 -28.82 24.72 4.27
N ALA A 294 -28.57 25.38 5.40
CA ALA A 294 -27.84 24.80 6.52
C ALA A 294 -28.61 23.59 7.08
N ILE A 295 -27.87 22.53 7.44
CA ILE A 295 -28.46 21.32 8.04
C ILE A 295 -28.06 21.26 9.51
N THR A 296 -29.02 21.08 10.40
CA THR A 296 -28.79 21.07 11.87
C THR A 296 -29.62 19.97 12.55
N GLY A 297 -29.44 19.80 13.87
CA GLY A 297 -30.19 18.83 14.68
C GLY A 297 -29.39 17.57 15.02
N ASP A 298 -29.95 16.74 15.90
CA ASP A 298 -29.26 15.59 16.48
C ASP A 298 -29.46 14.28 15.71
N GLY A 299 -30.37 14.28 14.74
CA GLY A 299 -30.70 13.09 13.94
C GLY A 299 -29.73 12.82 12.79
N GLN A 300 -29.73 11.56 12.38
CA GLN A 300 -29.00 11.09 11.21
C GLN A 300 -29.83 11.30 9.94
N LEU A 301 -29.18 11.81 8.89
CA LEU A 301 -29.75 11.86 7.55
C LEU A 301 -29.44 10.57 6.80
N GLN A 302 -30.47 9.83 6.40
CA GLN A 302 -30.33 8.55 5.73
C GLN A 302 -30.60 8.72 4.23
N LEU A 303 -29.66 8.29 3.40
CA LEU A 303 -29.81 8.25 1.95
C LEU A 303 -30.18 6.84 1.49
N ILE A 304 -31.31 6.75 0.78
CA ILE A 304 -31.75 5.56 0.06
C ILE A 304 -31.99 5.87 -1.42
N GLY A 305 -32.13 4.83 -2.22
CA GLY A 305 -32.24 4.93 -3.68
C GLY A 305 -30.86 5.09 -4.35
N LEU A 306 -30.80 4.85 -5.66
CA LEU A 306 -29.54 4.83 -6.42
C LEU A 306 -29.10 6.22 -6.94
N GLY A 307 -29.88 7.26 -6.66
CA GLY A 307 -29.62 8.63 -7.13
C GLY A 307 -28.56 9.37 -6.32
N ARG A 308 -28.49 10.69 -6.52
CA ARG A 308 -27.50 11.57 -5.88
C ARG A 308 -28.15 12.49 -4.84
N LEU A 309 -27.56 12.58 -3.66
CA LEU A 309 -27.82 13.63 -2.67
C LEU A 309 -26.60 14.55 -2.60
N THR A 310 -26.76 15.84 -2.87
CA THR A 310 -25.67 16.83 -2.79
C THR A 310 -25.89 17.77 -1.62
N LEU A 311 -24.91 17.84 -0.73
CA LEU A 311 -24.84 18.80 0.37
C LEU A 311 -23.97 19.97 -0.08
N GLN A 312 -24.61 21.07 -0.48
CA GLN A 312 -23.93 22.28 -0.95
C GLN A 312 -23.60 23.21 0.22
N GLY A 313 -24.52 23.34 1.19
CA GLY A 313 -24.34 24.13 2.40
C GLY A 313 -23.62 23.37 3.53
N ASP A 314 -23.27 24.10 4.59
CA ASP A 314 -22.70 23.51 5.81
C ASP A 314 -23.76 22.72 6.59
N ALA A 315 -23.41 21.48 6.91
CA ALA A 315 -24.22 20.55 7.69
C ALA A 315 -23.60 20.33 9.06
N GLN A 316 -24.19 20.95 10.09
CA GLN A 316 -23.80 20.85 11.49
C GLN A 316 -24.68 19.86 12.26
N ASN A 317 -25.36 18.94 11.58
CA ASN A 317 -26.19 17.95 12.24
C ASN A 317 -25.32 16.90 12.96
N ALA A 318 -25.54 16.76 14.27
CA ALA A 318 -24.70 15.92 15.13
C ALA A 318 -24.84 14.42 14.82
N GLY A 319 -26.02 13.98 14.33
CA GLY A 319 -26.26 12.60 13.93
C GLY A 319 -25.63 12.18 12.60
N GLY A 320 -25.12 13.15 11.81
CA GLY A 320 -24.38 12.89 10.59
C GLY A 320 -25.20 12.23 9.47
N ALA A 321 -24.59 11.33 8.70
CA ALA A 321 -25.22 10.72 7.53
C ALA A 321 -25.01 9.20 7.45
N LEU A 322 -26.03 8.48 6.97
CA LEU A 322 -25.96 7.07 6.59
C LEU A 322 -26.33 6.92 5.12
N VAL A 323 -25.40 6.41 4.31
CA VAL A 323 -25.61 6.11 2.90
C VAL A 323 -25.83 4.61 2.75
N GLN A 324 -27.07 4.19 2.59
CA GLN A 324 -27.40 2.79 2.37
C GLN A 324 -27.17 2.39 0.90
N GLN A 325 -27.61 3.27 -0.01
CA GLN A 325 -27.45 3.15 -1.46
C GLN A 325 -27.27 4.53 -2.11
N GLY A 326 -26.82 4.57 -3.35
CA GLY A 326 -26.70 5.81 -4.13
C GLY A 326 -25.43 6.59 -3.82
N THR A 327 -25.42 7.89 -4.14
CA THR A 327 -24.24 8.74 -4.00
C THR A 327 -24.51 9.95 -3.12
N LEU A 328 -23.76 10.07 -2.03
CA LEU A 328 -23.67 11.29 -1.23
C LEU A 328 -22.51 12.15 -1.74
N VAL A 329 -22.81 13.39 -2.11
CA VAL A 329 -21.84 14.40 -2.56
C VAL A 329 -21.73 15.47 -1.48
N VAL A 330 -20.56 15.61 -0.86
CA VAL A 330 -20.29 16.65 0.14
C VAL A 330 -19.43 17.74 -0.49
N GLN A 331 -20.01 18.91 -0.76
CA GLN A 331 -19.27 20.07 -1.29
C GLN A 331 -18.94 21.10 -0.21
N GLY A 332 -19.83 21.28 0.78
CA GLY A 332 -19.60 22.12 1.97
C GLY A 332 -18.90 21.36 3.10
N SER A 333 -19.27 21.66 4.34
CA SER A 333 -18.86 20.87 5.52
C SER A 333 -19.96 19.93 6.03
N LEU A 334 -19.58 18.79 6.61
CA LEU A 334 -20.48 17.86 7.32
C LEU A 334 -19.87 17.49 8.67
N GLY A 335 -20.41 18.03 9.77
CA GLY A 335 -19.85 17.90 11.12
C GLY A 335 -20.05 16.53 11.78
N GLY A 336 -21.17 15.86 11.52
CA GLY A 336 -21.51 14.56 12.12
C GLY A 336 -20.81 13.36 11.47
N PRO A 337 -20.94 12.16 12.07
CA PRO A 337 -20.33 10.93 11.57
C PRO A 337 -20.94 10.48 10.23
N VAL A 338 -20.16 9.79 9.40
CA VAL A 338 -20.62 9.29 8.10
C VAL A 338 -20.43 7.78 8.02
N VAL A 339 -21.50 7.07 7.66
CA VAL A 339 -21.44 5.64 7.38
C VAL A 339 -21.89 5.39 5.95
N VAL A 340 -21.04 4.76 5.14
CA VAL A 340 -21.35 4.38 3.76
C VAL A 340 -21.40 2.87 3.67
N GLN A 341 -22.57 2.29 3.45
CA GLN A 341 -22.73 0.85 3.28
C GLN A 341 -22.29 0.42 1.87
N ALA A 342 -22.21 -0.90 1.64
CA ALA A 342 -21.68 -1.48 0.40
C ALA A 342 -22.33 -0.97 -0.90
N GLY A 343 -23.61 -0.59 -0.87
CA GLY A 343 -24.32 -0.02 -2.03
C GLY A 343 -24.16 1.49 -2.21
N GLY A 344 -23.46 2.16 -1.29
CA GLY A 344 -23.29 3.60 -1.24
C GLY A 344 -21.98 4.09 -1.83
N THR A 345 -21.96 5.35 -2.25
CA THR A 345 -20.78 6.10 -2.67
C THR A 345 -20.69 7.43 -1.94
N LEU A 346 -19.51 7.77 -1.43
CA LEU A 346 -19.18 9.09 -0.92
C LEU A 346 -18.23 9.80 -1.90
N THR A 347 -18.56 11.04 -2.27
CA THR A 347 -17.79 11.89 -3.18
C THR A 347 -17.95 13.37 -2.84
N GLY A 348 -17.27 14.26 -3.57
CA GLY A 348 -17.29 15.71 -3.36
C GLY A 348 -15.99 16.29 -2.82
N GLY A 349 -15.85 17.61 -2.89
CA GLY A 349 -14.64 18.35 -2.51
C GLY A 349 -14.62 18.90 -1.08
N GLY A 350 -15.62 18.57 -0.27
CA GLY A 350 -15.88 19.18 1.03
C GLY A 350 -15.04 18.64 2.19
N THR A 351 -15.43 19.07 3.40
CA THR A 351 -14.79 18.66 4.68
C THR A 351 -15.76 17.87 5.55
N ILE A 352 -15.32 16.72 6.07
CA ILE A 352 -16.12 15.90 7.00
C ILE A 352 -15.49 15.93 8.39
N GLY A 353 -16.26 16.42 9.36
CA GLY A 353 -15.88 16.64 10.74
C GLY A 353 -16.04 15.43 11.66
N GLY A 354 -16.91 14.49 11.31
CA GLY A 354 -17.19 13.31 12.11
C GLY A 354 -16.45 12.06 11.65
N ALA A 355 -16.36 11.08 12.55
CA ALA A 355 -15.76 9.79 12.23
C ALA A 355 -16.48 9.14 11.03
N THR A 356 -15.70 8.63 10.07
CA THR A 356 -16.23 8.12 8.81
C THR A 356 -15.89 6.64 8.64
N THR A 357 -16.89 5.81 8.35
CA THR A 357 -16.74 4.40 8.00
C THR A 357 -17.31 4.13 6.60
N ILE A 358 -16.53 3.50 5.73
CA ILE A 358 -16.92 3.24 4.34
C ILE A 358 -16.74 1.76 4.03
N ASP A 359 -17.86 1.06 3.82
CA ASP A 359 -17.91 -0.30 3.26
C ASP A 359 -18.27 -0.30 1.76
N GLY A 360 -18.73 0.84 1.23
CA GLY A 360 -19.01 1.07 -0.20
C GLY A 360 -17.86 1.72 -0.95
N THR A 361 -18.16 2.73 -1.77
CA THR A 361 -17.15 3.44 -2.58
C THR A 361 -16.80 4.82 -2.00
N LEU A 362 -15.52 5.14 -1.95
CA LEU A 362 -15.01 6.49 -1.77
C LEU A 362 -14.40 6.99 -3.09
N SER A 363 -14.86 8.14 -3.59
CA SER A 363 -14.33 8.80 -4.80
C SER A 363 -14.14 10.30 -4.51
N PRO A 364 -12.95 10.74 -4.06
CA PRO A 364 -12.72 12.12 -3.63
C PRO A 364 -13.00 13.18 -4.71
N GLY A 365 -13.32 14.40 -4.28
CA GLY A 365 -13.38 15.58 -5.15
C GLY A 365 -14.63 15.67 -6.05
N SER A 366 -14.63 16.70 -6.89
CA SER A 366 -15.53 16.83 -8.05
C SER A 366 -14.88 16.30 -9.34
N SER A 367 -13.92 15.39 -9.19
CA SER A 367 -13.21 14.63 -10.22
C SER A 367 -12.26 15.41 -11.17
N PRO A 368 -10.93 15.23 -11.05
CA PRO A 368 -10.21 14.87 -9.84
C PRO A 368 -10.27 15.97 -8.78
N GLY A 369 -10.07 15.65 -7.50
CA GLY A 369 -9.98 16.65 -6.43
C GLY A 369 -9.67 16.10 -5.04
N ILE A 370 -9.84 16.95 -4.03
CA ILE A 370 -9.47 16.65 -2.66
C ILE A 370 -10.73 16.46 -1.80
N MET A 371 -10.75 15.43 -0.96
CA MET A 371 -11.69 15.32 0.15
C MET A 371 -10.94 15.38 1.48
N THR A 372 -11.43 16.19 2.42
CA THR A 372 -10.78 16.42 3.72
C THR A 372 -11.61 15.84 4.86
N PHE A 373 -10.94 15.17 5.79
CA PHE A 373 -11.50 14.65 7.02
C PHE A 373 -10.75 15.27 8.21
N THR A 374 -11.50 15.67 9.25
CA THR A 374 -10.92 16.18 10.52
C THR A 374 -11.19 15.24 11.69
N ALA A 375 -11.56 13.99 11.40
CA ALA A 375 -11.79 12.90 12.33
C ALA A 375 -11.31 11.57 11.69
N PRO A 376 -11.19 10.46 12.46
CA PRO A 376 -10.69 9.20 11.93
C PRO A 376 -11.55 8.62 10.81
N VAL A 377 -10.89 7.98 9.84
CA VAL A 377 -11.53 7.33 8.68
C VAL A 377 -11.21 5.84 8.69
N THR A 378 -12.22 5.00 8.50
CA THR A 378 -12.08 3.54 8.36
C THR A 378 -12.62 3.09 7.01
N LEU A 379 -11.75 2.52 6.18
CA LEU A 379 -12.12 1.86 4.94
C LEU A 379 -12.30 0.37 5.21
N GLY A 380 -13.53 -0.12 5.09
CA GLY A 380 -13.90 -1.51 5.33
C GLY A 380 -13.31 -2.46 4.29
N ALA A 381 -13.26 -3.76 4.62
CA ALA A 381 -12.62 -4.78 3.77
C ALA A 381 -13.31 -4.96 2.40
N GLY A 382 -14.61 -4.64 2.30
CA GLY A 382 -15.37 -4.68 1.04
C GLY A 382 -15.36 -3.37 0.26
N SER A 383 -14.73 -2.31 0.79
CA SER A 383 -14.78 -0.98 0.20
C SER A 383 -13.93 -0.85 -1.06
N THR A 384 -14.26 0.14 -1.89
CA THR A 384 -13.45 0.55 -3.04
C THR A 384 -13.06 2.02 -2.90
N THR A 385 -11.77 2.30 -2.94
CA THR A 385 -11.25 3.67 -3.02
C THR A 385 -10.91 3.97 -4.48
N ARG A 386 -11.81 4.68 -5.16
CA ARG A 386 -11.66 5.08 -6.55
C ARG A 386 -10.91 6.41 -6.60
N LEU A 387 -9.83 6.46 -7.39
CA LEU A 387 -8.93 7.61 -7.47
C LEU A 387 -8.73 8.01 -8.92
N GLU A 388 -9.01 9.24 -9.27
CA GLU A 388 -8.86 9.75 -10.63
C GLU A 388 -7.52 10.47 -10.78
N ILE A 389 -6.77 10.16 -11.83
CA ILE A 389 -5.44 10.75 -12.09
C ILE A 389 -5.43 11.31 -13.52
N ASP A 390 -5.61 12.62 -13.65
CA ASP A 390 -5.57 13.35 -14.93
C ASP A 390 -4.30 14.20 -15.09
N GLY A 391 -3.38 14.11 -14.14
CA GLY A 391 -2.07 14.75 -14.20
C GLY A 391 -1.37 14.74 -12.84
N PRO A 392 -0.17 15.35 -12.74
CA PRO A 392 0.62 15.38 -11.52
C PRO A 392 0.21 16.51 -10.54
N GLY A 393 -0.71 17.39 -10.93
CA GLY A 393 -1.18 18.49 -10.10
C GLY A 393 -2.01 18.01 -8.90
N THR A 394 -2.10 18.84 -7.87
CA THR A 394 -2.88 18.52 -6.65
C THR A 394 -4.11 19.40 -6.50
N GLY A 395 -4.48 20.13 -7.55
CA GLY A 395 -5.67 20.97 -7.59
C GLY A 395 -6.94 20.17 -7.89
N THR A 396 -7.90 20.82 -8.53
CA THR A 396 -9.16 20.21 -8.94
C THR A 396 -9.27 20.21 -10.47
N GLY A 397 -9.85 19.16 -11.04
CA GLY A 397 -10.05 19.03 -12.48
C GLY A 397 -8.76 18.74 -13.25
N SER A 398 -8.70 19.23 -14.48
CA SER A 398 -7.68 18.93 -15.46
C SER A 398 -6.25 19.03 -14.93
N GLY A 399 -5.42 18.05 -15.27
CA GLY A 399 -4.01 18.05 -14.88
C GLY A 399 -3.76 17.74 -13.41
N SER A 400 -4.79 17.38 -12.64
CA SER A 400 -4.69 17.03 -11.22
C SER A 400 -5.07 15.57 -10.92
N TYR A 401 -4.93 15.14 -9.67
CA TYR A 401 -5.34 13.81 -9.21
C TYR A 401 -6.04 13.84 -7.85
N ASP A 402 -6.80 12.78 -7.56
CA ASP A 402 -7.58 12.63 -6.34
C ASP A 402 -6.72 12.47 -5.09
N ARG A 403 -7.16 13.12 -4.00
CA ARG A 403 -6.48 13.03 -2.70
C ARG A 403 -7.46 12.91 -1.54
N ILE A 404 -7.08 12.09 -0.57
CA ILE A 404 -7.72 11.96 0.73
C ILE A 404 -6.81 12.57 1.78
N LEU A 405 -7.29 13.62 2.45
CA LEU A 405 -6.56 14.26 3.55
C LEU A 405 -7.29 13.98 4.86
N VAL A 406 -6.59 13.38 5.82
CA VAL A 406 -7.06 13.25 7.21
C VAL A 406 -6.16 14.14 8.07
N THR A 407 -6.73 15.21 8.59
CA THR A 407 -6.03 16.27 9.33
C THR A 407 -6.24 16.12 10.82
N GLY A 408 -5.29 16.60 11.62
CA GLY A 408 -5.25 16.44 13.08
C GLY A 408 -4.41 15.24 13.50
N ALA A 409 -3.43 15.47 14.39
CA ALA A 409 -2.50 14.45 14.86
C ALA A 409 -3.15 13.27 15.61
N GLY A 410 -4.41 13.42 16.06
CA GLY A 410 -5.20 12.33 16.66
C GLY A 410 -6.00 11.51 15.64
N ASN A 411 -6.01 11.89 14.37
CA ASN A 411 -6.92 11.36 13.36
C ASN A 411 -6.18 10.45 12.37
N THR A 412 -6.49 9.16 12.43
CA THR A 412 -5.89 8.12 11.58
C THR A 412 -6.76 7.80 10.38
N LEU A 413 -6.16 7.26 9.32
CA LEU A 413 -6.87 6.51 8.29
C LEU A 413 -6.53 5.02 8.41
N THR A 414 -7.52 4.17 8.58
CA THR A 414 -7.36 2.71 8.53
C THR A 414 -7.71 2.21 7.13
N ALA A 415 -6.72 1.72 6.40
CA ALA A 415 -6.89 1.22 5.04
C ALA A 415 -7.42 -0.22 5.04
N GLY A 416 -8.38 -0.47 4.16
CA GLY A 416 -8.98 -1.76 3.83
C GLY A 416 -9.61 -1.69 2.43
N GLY A 417 -10.12 -2.80 1.92
CA GLY A 417 -10.74 -2.81 0.59
C GLY A 417 -9.74 -2.73 -0.56
N THR A 418 -10.17 -2.20 -1.70
CA THR A 418 -9.39 -2.16 -2.96
C THR A 418 -9.11 -0.74 -3.43
N LEU A 419 -7.89 -0.46 -3.87
CA LEU A 419 -7.54 0.77 -4.60
C LEU A 419 -7.91 0.62 -6.08
N ALA A 420 -8.60 1.60 -6.65
CA ALA A 420 -9.02 1.58 -8.05
C ALA A 420 -8.70 2.92 -8.74
N PRO A 421 -7.43 3.15 -9.11
CA PRO A 421 -7.07 4.32 -9.90
C PRO A 421 -7.70 4.28 -11.31
N ALA A 422 -8.08 5.43 -11.84
CA ALA A 422 -8.59 5.62 -13.19
C ALA A 422 -7.81 6.73 -13.91
N LEU A 423 -7.37 6.44 -15.13
CA LEU A 423 -6.69 7.41 -16.02
C LEU A 423 -7.59 7.87 -17.17
N ARG A 424 -8.72 7.19 -17.40
CA ARG A 424 -9.71 7.45 -18.46
C ARG A 424 -11.12 7.28 -17.91
N GLY A 425 -12.10 7.87 -18.58
CA GLY A 425 -13.48 7.91 -18.10
C GLY A 425 -13.64 8.74 -16.81
N ILE A 426 -12.75 9.70 -16.60
CA ILE A 426 -12.79 10.64 -15.48
C ILE A 426 -13.87 11.68 -15.78
N SER A 427 -14.78 11.89 -14.84
CA SER A 427 -15.87 12.85 -14.95
C SER A 427 -15.40 14.28 -14.61
N GLY A 428 -16.26 15.29 -14.76
CA GLY A 428 -15.89 16.69 -14.50
C GLY A 428 -14.95 17.28 -15.56
N ASP A 429 -14.18 18.28 -15.16
CA ASP A 429 -13.29 19.05 -16.06
C ASP A 429 -11.94 18.35 -16.28
N ALA A 430 -11.94 17.07 -16.67
CA ALA A 430 -10.73 16.27 -16.91
C ALA A 430 -10.36 16.16 -18.40
N THR A 431 -9.06 16.17 -18.72
CA THR A 431 -8.56 16.01 -20.09
C THR A 431 -8.65 14.58 -20.61
N ASN A 432 -8.66 13.58 -19.74
CA ASN A 432 -8.71 12.16 -20.08
C ASN A 432 -7.60 11.73 -21.06
N SER A 433 -6.44 12.38 -21.00
CA SER A 433 -5.33 12.16 -21.95
C SER A 433 -3.99 11.89 -21.27
N PHE A 434 -3.92 12.07 -19.96
CA PHE A 434 -2.67 11.94 -19.21
C PHE A 434 -2.13 10.51 -19.21
N THR A 435 -0.82 10.37 -19.40
CA THR A 435 -0.11 9.09 -19.40
C THR A 435 1.08 9.22 -18.46
N PRO A 436 1.09 8.52 -17.32
CA PRO A 436 2.17 8.63 -16.35
C PRO A 436 3.48 8.00 -16.86
N ALA A 437 4.61 8.48 -16.36
CA ALA A 437 5.93 7.91 -16.64
C ALA A 437 6.36 6.89 -15.57
N ILE A 438 7.23 5.95 -15.93
CA ILE A 438 7.82 5.00 -14.96
C ILE A 438 8.59 5.77 -13.88
N GLY A 439 8.37 5.42 -12.62
CA GLY A 439 8.89 6.10 -11.44
C GLY A 439 8.03 7.27 -10.95
N GLN A 440 7.01 7.69 -11.72
CA GLN A 440 6.14 8.80 -11.33
C GLN A 440 5.20 8.40 -10.19
N SER A 441 5.14 9.23 -9.16
CA SER A 441 4.37 9.00 -7.94
C SER A 441 3.24 10.03 -7.75
N PHE A 442 2.15 9.58 -7.12
CA PHE A 442 0.95 10.35 -6.81
C PHE A 442 0.57 10.14 -5.35
N ARG A 443 0.64 11.20 -4.53
CA ARG A 443 0.33 11.12 -3.10
C ARG A 443 -1.17 11.20 -2.85
N VAL A 444 -1.82 10.07 -2.93
CA VAL A 444 -3.28 9.94 -2.91
C VAL A 444 -3.87 9.92 -1.50
N ILE A 445 -3.08 9.57 -0.47
CA ILE A 445 -3.50 9.62 0.93
C ILE A 445 -2.46 10.36 1.76
N GLN A 446 -2.93 11.23 2.64
CA GLN A 446 -2.17 11.83 3.72
C GLN A 446 -3.02 11.85 5.00
N ALA A 447 -2.56 11.19 6.06
CA ALA A 447 -3.24 11.11 7.34
C ALA A 447 -2.29 11.51 8.48
N GLU A 448 -2.52 12.67 9.08
CA GLU A 448 -1.63 13.26 10.09
C GLU A 448 -1.48 12.42 11.36
N GLY A 449 -2.55 11.75 11.81
CA GLY A 449 -2.47 10.80 12.93
C GLY A 449 -1.94 9.42 12.56
N GLY A 450 -1.75 9.14 11.27
CA GLY A 450 -1.14 7.90 10.77
C GLY A 450 -2.03 7.13 9.78
N LEU A 451 -1.36 6.39 8.89
CA LEU A 451 -1.98 5.45 7.96
C LEU A 451 -1.81 4.03 8.50
N LEU A 452 -2.91 3.43 8.95
CA LEU A 452 -2.98 2.09 9.53
C LEU A 452 -3.51 1.08 8.50
N GLY A 453 -3.33 -0.21 8.76
CA GLY A 453 -3.84 -1.28 7.90
C GLY A 453 -3.19 -1.34 6.51
N SER A 454 -3.81 -2.08 5.60
CA SER A 454 -3.39 -2.25 4.21
C SER A 454 -4.64 -2.43 3.35
N PHE A 455 -4.61 -1.86 2.15
CA PHE A 455 -5.52 -2.31 1.09
C PHE A 455 -5.26 -3.79 0.78
N ALA A 456 -6.29 -4.50 0.35
CA ALA A 456 -6.23 -5.91 -0.06
C ALA A 456 -5.69 -6.07 -1.49
N GLY A 457 -5.73 -5.01 -2.30
CA GLY A 457 -5.22 -5.01 -3.67
C GLY A 457 -5.40 -3.68 -4.38
N LEU A 458 -4.90 -3.63 -5.62
CA LEU A 458 -4.97 -2.48 -6.52
C LEU A 458 -5.44 -2.95 -7.90
N THR A 459 -6.62 -2.50 -8.31
CA THR A 459 -7.17 -2.71 -9.65
C THR A 459 -6.48 -1.78 -10.64
N GLN A 460 -5.72 -2.36 -11.58
CA GLN A 460 -4.99 -1.59 -12.59
C GLN A 460 -5.96 -0.91 -13.56
N PRO A 461 -5.73 0.36 -13.97
CA PRO A 461 -6.50 1.00 -15.02
C PRO A 461 -6.40 0.19 -16.32
N THR A 462 -7.53 0.01 -17.02
CA THR A 462 -7.57 -0.72 -18.30
C THR A 462 -7.16 0.14 -19.50
N GLU A 463 -7.18 1.45 -19.34
CA GLU A 463 -6.79 2.43 -20.37
C GLU A 463 -5.90 3.52 -19.76
N GLY A 464 -5.07 4.16 -20.59
CA GLY A 464 -4.18 5.25 -20.19
C GLY A 464 -2.85 4.81 -19.54
N LEU A 465 -2.71 3.53 -19.16
CA LEU A 465 -1.42 2.98 -18.74
C LEU A 465 -0.47 2.80 -19.93
N PRO A 466 0.82 3.16 -19.80
CA PRO A 466 1.85 2.73 -20.74
C PRO A 466 1.92 1.20 -20.87
N ALA A 467 2.22 0.69 -22.06
CA ALA A 467 2.43 -0.74 -22.27
C ALA A 467 3.57 -1.25 -21.37
N GLY A 468 3.38 -2.44 -20.78
CA GLY A 468 4.37 -3.03 -19.88
C GLY A 468 4.55 -2.30 -18.54
N SER A 469 3.56 -1.54 -18.10
CA SER A 469 3.57 -0.84 -16.80
C SER A 469 2.41 -1.26 -15.90
N ARG A 470 2.52 -0.95 -14.61
CA ARG A 470 1.46 -1.10 -13.61
C ARG A 470 1.65 -0.09 -12.47
N PHE A 471 0.60 0.24 -11.75
CA PHE A 471 0.69 0.95 -10.48
C PHE A 471 1.00 -0.01 -9.33
N ASP A 472 1.87 0.42 -8.42
CA ASP A 472 2.05 -0.16 -7.09
C ASP A 472 1.89 0.93 -6.02
N ALA A 473 1.79 0.51 -4.77
CA ALA A 473 1.61 1.42 -3.63
C ALA A 473 2.87 1.45 -2.77
N ILE A 474 3.30 2.64 -2.38
CA ILE A 474 4.31 2.87 -1.35
C ILE A 474 3.60 3.44 -0.12
N TYR A 475 3.68 2.70 0.99
CA TYR A 475 3.13 3.13 2.27
C TYR A 475 4.22 3.82 3.10
N GLY A 476 3.93 5.05 3.53
CA GLY A 476 4.63 5.71 4.62
C GLY A 476 3.90 5.50 5.95
N ALA A 477 4.44 6.10 7.01
CA ALA A 477 3.74 6.14 8.31
C ALA A 477 2.41 6.90 8.24
N ASN A 478 2.33 7.91 7.37
CA ASN A 478 1.22 8.85 7.27
C ASN A 478 0.71 9.04 5.83
N THR A 479 1.30 8.36 4.84
CA THR A 479 1.04 8.63 3.42
C THR A 479 0.89 7.35 2.62
N LEU A 480 0.12 7.41 1.54
CA LEU A 480 0.13 6.41 0.48
C LEU A 480 0.42 7.09 -0.85
N ASP A 481 1.47 6.63 -1.52
CA ASP A 481 1.82 7.07 -2.86
C ASP A 481 1.53 5.93 -3.86
N LEU A 482 0.75 6.21 -4.90
CA LEU A 482 0.66 5.33 -6.06
C LEU A 482 1.83 5.64 -7.00
N VAL A 483 2.58 4.63 -7.41
CA VAL A 483 3.79 4.79 -8.24
C VAL A 483 3.68 3.92 -9.47
N LEU A 484 3.94 4.49 -10.65
CA LEU A 484 3.99 3.73 -11.88
C LEU A 484 5.33 2.99 -11.98
N THR A 485 5.27 1.69 -12.21
CA THR A 485 6.43 0.80 -12.28
C THR A 485 6.34 -0.09 -13.51
N PRO A 486 7.41 -0.82 -13.89
CA PRO A 486 7.30 -1.87 -14.88
C PRO A 486 6.33 -2.95 -14.39
N ALA A 487 5.56 -3.51 -15.33
CA ALA A 487 4.72 -4.68 -15.06
C ALA A 487 5.57 -5.87 -14.58
N ARG A 488 6.80 -5.99 -15.13
CA ARG A 488 7.80 -7.00 -14.79
C ARG A 488 9.20 -6.40 -14.85
N TYR A 489 10.04 -6.66 -13.85
CA TYR A 489 11.46 -6.28 -13.88
C TYR A 489 12.29 -7.23 -14.75
N ALA A 490 11.80 -8.45 -14.99
CA ALA A 490 12.45 -9.43 -15.86
C ALA A 490 12.39 -9.06 -17.36
N ASP A 491 11.46 -8.19 -17.77
CA ASP A 491 11.26 -7.80 -19.17
C ASP A 491 10.81 -6.34 -19.28
N LEU A 492 11.74 -5.48 -19.68
CA LEU A 492 11.53 -4.04 -19.89
C LEU A 492 11.39 -3.67 -21.37
N SER A 493 11.27 -4.65 -22.27
CA SER A 493 11.24 -4.41 -23.73
C SER A 493 10.06 -3.54 -24.17
N ALA A 494 8.89 -3.72 -23.55
CA ALA A 494 7.71 -2.89 -23.79
C ALA A 494 7.90 -1.41 -23.43
N LEU A 495 8.88 -1.10 -22.57
CA LEU A 495 9.28 0.25 -22.19
C LEU A 495 10.42 0.80 -23.08
N GLY A 496 10.85 0.03 -24.09
CA GLY A 496 11.97 0.39 -24.97
C GLY A 496 13.34 0.28 -24.29
N VAL A 497 13.45 -0.42 -23.15
CA VAL A 497 14.70 -0.56 -22.40
C VAL A 497 15.32 -1.93 -22.65
N GLY A 498 16.54 -1.94 -23.20
CA GLY A 498 17.31 -3.17 -23.39
C GLY A 498 17.87 -3.71 -22.07
N GLN A 499 17.85 -5.04 -21.92
CA GLN A 499 18.41 -5.72 -20.75
C GLN A 499 19.44 -6.78 -21.14
N ARG A 500 20.42 -6.98 -20.27
CA ARG A 500 21.33 -8.14 -20.30
C ARG A 500 20.67 -9.36 -19.67
N VAL A 501 21.17 -10.55 -19.98
CA VAL A 501 20.65 -11.81 -19.43
C VAL A 501 20.65 -11.82 -17.89
N ASN A 502 21.72 -11.34 -17.24
CA ASN A 502 21.76 -11.28 -15.78
C ASN A 502 20.75 -10.30 -15.19
N GLN A 503 20.46 -9.19 -15.89
CA GLN A 503 19.45 -8.23 -15.47
C GLN A 503 18.05 -8.85 -15.56
N GLN A 504 17.75 -9.58 -16.63
CA GLN A 504 16.48 -10.31 -16.77
C GLN A 504 16.32 -11.38 -15.67
N ALA A 505 17.38 -12.15 -15.39
CA ALA A 505 17.37 -13.16 -14.33
C ALA A 505 17.15 -12.55 -12.94
N THR A 506 17.86 -11.46 -12.63
CA THR A 506 17.71 -10.72 -11.37
C THR A 506 16.32 -10.09 -11.28
N GLY A 507 15.83 -9.50 -12.37
CA GLY A 507 14.48 -8.95 -12.47
C GLY A 507 13.40 -10.01 -12.24
N GLY A 508 13.62 -11.24 -12.71
CA GLY A 508 12.74 -12.38 -12.42
C GLY A 508 12.70 -12.75 -10.93
N ALA A 509 13.84 -12.69 -10.25
CA ALA A 509 13.90 -12.89 -8.80
C ALA A 509 13.19 -11.75 -8.04
N VAL A 510 13.37 -10.51 -8.48
CA VAL A 510 12.65 -9.34 -7.94
C VAL A 510 11.15 -9.50 -8.12
N ASP A 511 10.69 -9.87 -9.33
CA ASP A 511 9.27 -10.11 -9.63
C ASP A 511 8.69 -11.22 -8.75
N ALA A 512 9.46 -12.28 -8.46
CA ALA A 512 9.01 -13.41 -7.65
C ALA A 512 8.81 -13.06 -6.18
N ILE A 513 9.59 -12.13 -5.63
CA ILE A 513 9.44 -11.65 -4.24
C ILE A 513 8.60 -10.38 -4.13
N ARG A 514 8.19 -9.81 -5.28
CA ARG A 514 7.36 -8.62 -5.35
C ARG A 514 5.93 -8.98 -4.93
N PRO A 515 5.36 -8.31 -3.92
CA PRO A 515 3.98 -8.58 -3.53
C PRO A 515 2.97 -8.15 -4.61
N ALA A 516 1.74 -8.58 -4.44
CA ALA A 516 0.63 -8.10 -5.25
C ALA A 516 0.49 -6.57 -5.12
N ALA A 517 0.14 -5.90 -6.21
CA ALA A 517 0.01 -4.45 -6.24
C ALA A 517 -1.02 -3.97 -5.20
N GLY A 518 -0.71 -2.87 -4.52
CA GLY A 518 -1.57 -2.25 -3.49
C GLY A 518 -1.33 -2.71 -2.06
N LEU A 519 -0.66 -3.85 -1.85
CA LEU A 519 -0.36 -4.35 -0.51
C LEU A 519 0.72 -3.52 0.19
N ARG A 520 0.58 -3.33 1.50
CA ARG A 520 1.64 -2.77 2.35
C ARG A 520 2.80 -3.76 2.44
N ILE A 521 4.00 -3.27 2.16
CA ILE A 521 5.25 -4.02 2.35
C ILE A 521 5.91 -3.53 3.63
N GLU A 522 6.04 -4.42 4.61
CA GLU A 522 6.63 -4.08 5.91
C GLU A 522 8.15 -4.29 5.95
N GLY A 523 8.77 -3.66 6.94
CA GLY A 523 10.19 -3.82 7.25
C GLY A 523 11.11 -3.44 6.09
N ASP A 524 12.22 -4.15 6.01
CA ASP A 524 13.31 -3.81 5.10
C ASP A 524 12.96 -3.98 3.61
N ALA A 525 12.10 -4.94 3.28
CA ALA A 525 11.63 -5.16 1.92
C ALA A 525 10.85 -3.94 1.39
N GLY A 526 10.08 -3.27 2.25
CA GLY A 526 9.36 -2.05 1.89
C GLY A 526 10.30 -0.90 1.52
N ALA A 527 11.43 -0.76 2.23
CA ALA A 527 12.45 0.24 1.89
C ALA A 527 13.13 -0.05 0.54
N VAL A 528 13.43 -1.32 0.26
CA VAL A 528 14.05 -1.76 -1.00
C VAL A 528 13.10 -1.53 -2.18
N PHE A 529 11.85 -2.00 -2.07
CA PHE A 529 10.87 -1.81 -3.13
C PHE A 529 10.46 -0.35 -3.29
N GLY A 530 10.37 0.43 -2.21
CA GLY A 530 10.13 1.86 -2.29
C GLY A 530 11.20 2.60 -3.10
N ALA A 531 12.48 2.28 -2.87
CA ALA A 531 13.58 2.85 -3.66
C ALA A 531 13.58 2.37 -5.12
N LEU A 532 13.22 1.10 -5.37
CA LEU A 532 13.15 0.52 -6.72
C LEU A 532 11.98 1.08 -7.53
N TYR A 533 10.80 1.23 -6.92
CA TYR A 533 9.57 1.69 -7.57
C TYR A 533 9.70 3.14 -8.04
N ALA A 534 10.46 3.96 -7.32
CA ALA A 534 10.69 5.36 -7.66
C ALA A 534 11.72 5.58 -8.79
N LEU A 535 12.34 4.51 -9.33
CA LEU A 535 13.33 4.67 -10.40
C LEU A 535 12.68 4.99 -11.75
N PRO A 536 13.24 5.90 -12.55
CA PRO A 536 12.89 6.01 -13.96
C PRO A 536 13.35 4.76 -14.72
N ALA A 537 12.67 4.43 -15.83
CA ALA A 537 12.91 3.20 -16.60
C ALA A 537 14.40 2.98 -16.98
N SER A 538 15.13 4.05 -17.29
CA SER A 538 16.55 4.00 -17.67
C SER A 538 17.50 3.64 -16.53
N ALA A 539 17.11 3.83 -15.27
CA ALA A 539 17.95 3.54 -14.11
C ALA A 539 17.79 2.10 -13.59
N ILE A 540 16.71 1.41 -13.99
CA ILE A 540 16.38 0.06 -13.53
C ILE A 540 17.46 -0.97 -13.90
N PRO A 541 18.02 -1.00 -15.14
CA PRO A 541 19.04 -1.99 -15.50
C PRO A 541 20.29 -1.94 -14.60
N ALA A 542 20.75 -0.73 -14.24
CA ALA A 542 21.89 -0.56 -13.35
C ALA A 542 21.60 -1.04 -11.92
N ALA A 543 20.38 -0.80 -11.42
CA ALA A 543 19.95 -1.33 -10.12
C ALA A 543 19.91 -2.87 -10.13
N LEU A 544 19.43 -3.49 -11.22
CA LEU A 544 19.42 -4.94 -11.38
C LEU A 544 20.83 -5.53 -11.45
N ASP A 545 21.77 -4.87 -12.15
CA ASP A 545 23.18 -5.29 -12.16
C ASP A 545 23.77 -5.27 -10.75
N GLN A 546 23.54 -4.19 -10.00
CA GLN A 546 24.01 -4.07 -8.62
C GLN A 546 23.37 -5.12 -7.69
N MET A 547 22.10 -5.50 -7.90
CA MET A 547 21.39 -6.53 -7.12
C MET A 547 21.78 -7.96 -7.50
N SER A 548 22.36 -8.18 -8.69
CA SER A 548 22.58 -9.51 -9.25
C SER A 548 23.60 -10.37 -8.51
N GLY A 549 24.62 -9.74 -7.91
CA GLY A 549 25.77 -10.45 -7.34
C GLY A 549 26.76 -11.01 -8.37
N VAL A 550 26.75 -10.53 -9.62
CA VAL A 550 27.63 -11.03 -10.70
C VAL A 550 29.12 -11.07 -10.35
N ILE A 551 29.59 -10.20 -9.46
CA ILE A 551 30.99 -10.23 -8.98
C ILE A 551 31.39 -11.59 -8.39
N HIS A 552 30.45 -12.36 -7.83
CA HIS A 552 30.71 -13.71 -7.32
C HIS A 552 30.96 -14.72 -8.44
N ALA A 553 30.35 -14.53 -9.60
CA ALA A 553 30.64 -15.29 -10.80
C ALA A 553 32.00 -14.88 -11.40
N ASP A 554 32.28 -13.58 -11.46
CA ASP A 554 33.56 -13.04 -11.96
C ASP A 554 34.74 -13.52 -11.11
N ALA A 555 34.57 -13.63 -9.79
CA ALA A 555 35.57 -14.16 -8.87
C ALA A 555 35.95 -15.64 -9.16
N LEU A 556 35.01 -16.47 -9.63
CA LEU A 556 35.33 -17.84 -10.05
C LEU A 556 36.19 -17.85 -11.31
N ALA A 557 35.89 -16.98 -12.28
CA ALA A 557 36.70 -16.81 -13.48
C ALA A 557 38.11 -16.27 -13.15
N ALA A 558 38.23 -15.37 -12.17
CA ALA A 558 39.51 -14.86 -11.70
C ALA A 558 40.33 -15.92 -10.93
N SER A 559 39.69 -16.77 -10.12
CA SER A 559 40.37 -17.88 -9.45
C SER A 559 41.02 -18.85 -10.45
N LEU A 560 40.40 -19.05 -11.61
CA LEU A 560 40.97 -19.85 -12.69
C LEU A 560 42.23 -19.20 -13.27
N ALA A 561 42.24 -17.88 -13.42
CA ALA A 561 43.41 -17.14 -13.85
C ALA A 561 44.57 -17.27 -12.85
N HIS A 562 44.31 -17.12 -11.53
CA HIS A 562 45.31 -17.34 -10.48
C HIS A 562 45.97 -18.72 -10.59
N ARG A 563 45.18 -19.76 -10.87
CA ARG A 563 45.69 -21.12 -10.99
C ARG A 563 46.51 -21.35 -12.26
N ARG A 564 46.15 -20.67 -13.35
CA ARG A 564 46.86 -20.71 -14.63
C ARG A 564 48.19 -19.96 -14.58
N ILE A 565 48.24 -18.81 -13.91
CA ILE A 565 49.49 -18.04 -13.68
C ILE A 565 50.55 -18.92 -12.99
N PHE A 566 50.16 -19.66 -11.95
CA PHE A 566 51.07 -20.56 -11.24
C PHE A 566 51.57 -21.70 -12.13
N GLY A 567 50.68 -22.34 -12.90
CA GLY A 567 51.04 -23.40 -13.85
C GLY A 567 51.96 -22.92 -14.98
N GLN A 568 51.75 -21.68 -15.46
CA GLN A 568 52.63 -21.07 -16.45
C GLN A 568 54.04 -20.87 -15.91
N ALA A 569 54.18 -20.42 -14.65
CA ALA A 569 55.48 -20.26 -14.02
C ALA A 569 56.25 -21.60 -13.89
N THR A 570 55.57 -22.71 -13.59
CA THR A 570 56.18 -24.04 -13.53
C THR A 570 56.46 -24.63 -14.92
N SER A 571 55.60 -24.38 -15.91
CA SER A 571 55.86 -24.78 -17.30
C SER A 571 57.10 -24.07 -17.87
N GLN A 572 57.24 -22.76 -17.61
CA GLN A 572 58.42 -21.98 -17.97
C GLN A 572 59.69 -22.49 -17.26
N ARG A 573 59.59 -22.88 -15.98
CA ARG A 573 60.70 -23.52 -15.27
C ARG A 573 61.16 -24.80 -15.98
N MET A 574 60.23 -25.66 -16.39
CA MET A 574 60.57 -26.89 -17.13
C MET A 574 61.15 -26.60 -18.52
N ALA A 575 60.67 -25.56 -19.21
CA ALA A 575 61.26 -25.12 -20.48
C ALA A 575 62.71 -24.62 -20.31
N ALA A 576 63.01 -23.88 -19.24
CA ALA A 576 64.37 -23.47 -18.90
C ALA A 576 65.30 -24.67 -18.60
N ILE A 577 64.78 -25.71 -17.93
CA ILE A 577 65.53 -26.95 -17.68
C ILE A 577 65.87 -27.68 -19.00
N ARG A 578 64.93 -27.75 -19.97
CA ARG A 578 65.16 -28.41 -21.27
C ARG A 578 66.16 -27.68 -22.15
N THR A 579 66.05 -26.36 -22.24
CA THR A 579 66.81 -25.54 -23.19
C THR A 579 68.27 -25.33 -22.78
N GLY A 580 68.69 -25.98 -21.70
CA GLY A 580 70.11 -26.10 -21.36
C GLY A 580 70.65 -24.88 -20.62
N ASP A 581 69.91 -24.35 -19.63
CA ASP A 581 70.51 -23.67 -18.48
C ASP A 581 71.72 -24.51 -18.02
N ALA A 582 72.94 -24.05 -18.32
CA ALA A 582 74.15 -24.87 -18.47
C ALA A 582 74.64 -25.65 -17.23
N GLY A 583 73.93 -25.62 -16.10
CA GLY A 583 74.32 -26.25 -14.83
C GLY A 583 73.78 -27.65 -14.54
N LEU A 584 73.04 -28.30 -15.45
CA LEU A 584 72.43 -29.63 -15.20
C LEU A 584 73.02 -30.80 -16.01
N VAL A 585 74.10 -30.56 -16.77
CA VAL A 585 74.75 -31.58 -17.62
C VAL A 585 76.25 -31.78 -17.31
N GLY A 586 76.86 -31.02 -16.39
CA GLY A 586 78.30 -31.11 -16.11
C GLY A 586 78.66 -31.17 -14.63
N ALA A 587 78.38 -32.28 -13.95
CA ALA A 587 78.99 -32.58 -12.65
C ALA A 587 79.44 -34.06 -12.60
N GLN A 588 80.34 -34.42 -13.51
CA GLN A 588 81.32 -35.46 -13.24
C GLN A 588 82.61 -34.76 -12.80
N GLY A 589 83.01 -34.94 -11.53
CA GLY A 589 84.36 -34.63 -11.08
C GLY A 589 84.49 -33.53 -10.01
N ALA A 590 84.66 -34.00 -8.77
CA ALA A 590 85.65 -33.54 -7.79
C ALA A 590 85.59 -32.13 -7.14
N LEU A 591 85.67 -32.18 -5.80
CA LEU A 591 86.14 -31.18 -4.81
C LEU A 591 85.16 -30.09 -4.33
N ALA A 592 84.69 -30.32 -3.09
CA ALA A 592 83.92 -29.40 -2.27
C ALA A 592 84.80 -28.33 -1.58
N PRO A 593 84.28 -27.09 -1.40
CA PRO A 593 84.63 -26.25 -0.26
C PRO A 593 83.40 -25.97 0.62
N ARG A 594 83.64 -25.98 1.94
CA ARG A 594 82.68 -25.80 3.04
C ARG A 594 82.30 -24.31 3.24
N VAL A 595 81.02 -24.00 3.47
CA VAL A 595 80.56 -22.85 4.28
C VAL A 595 79.25 -23.25 5.00
N ALA A 596 79.23 -23.09 6.33
CA ALA A 596 78.14 -23.47 7.22
C ALA A 596 77.15 -22.31 7.48
N LEU A 597 75.87 -22.62 7.64
CA LEU A 597 74.86 -21.73 8.24
C LEU A 597 74.10 -22.48 9.33
N ASP A 598 74.18 -21.88 10.52
CA ASP A 598 73.80 -22.34 11.84
C ASP A 598 72.27 -22.49 12.00
N SER A 599 71.86 -23.67 12.47
CA SER A 599 70.47 -24.03 12.73
C SER A 599 70.11 -23.73 14.18
N ALA A 600 69.54 -22.56 14.43
CA ALA A 600 68.84 -22.27 15.68
C ALA A 600 67.61 -21.41 15.43
N ARG A 601 66.45 -21.90 15.91
CA ARG A 601 65.11 -21.27 15.94
C ARG A 601 64.15 -21.59 14.79
N ILE A 602 63.81 -22.86 14.64
CA ILE A 602 62.40 -23.24 14.43
C ILE A 602 62.04 -24.20 15.58
N ALA A 603 61.57 -23.62 16.68
CA ALA A 603 61.00 -24.36 17.78
C ALA A 603 59.55 -23.90 17.97
N ARG A 604 58.66 -24.90 17.92
CA ARG A 604 57.30 -24.95 18.51
C ARG A 604 56.15 -24.33 17.70
N MET A 605 55.37 -25.20 17.06
CA MET A 605 54.03 -25.54 17.57
C MET A 605 53.50 -26.81 16.91
N SER A 606 53.29 -27.78 17.80
CA SER A 606 52.84 -29.16 17.66
C SER A 606 51.32 -29.27 17.61
N ALA A 607 50.79 -30.19 16.80
CA ALA A 607 49.78 -31.17 17.21
C ALA A 607 49.42 -32.14 16.06
N MET A 608 49.99 -33.34 16.08
CA MET A 608 49.20 -34.57 15.94
C MET A 608 49.87 -35.66 16.81
N PRO A 609 49.14 -36.30 17.73
CA PRO A 609 49.64 -37.39 18.56
C PRO A 609 49.40 -38.75 17.90
N GLY A 610 50.38 -39.65 17.99
CA GLY A 610 50.16 -41.09 17.80
C GLY A 610 51.33 -41.83 17.18
N ALA A 611 51.87 -42.79 17.96
CA ALA A 611 52.85 -43.83 17.61
C ALA A 611 54.36 -43.46 17.66
N GLY A 612 54.91 -43.39 18.88
CA GLY A 612 56.16 -44.14 19.18
C GLY A 612 55.79 -45.62 19.35
N VAL A 613 56.65 -46.63 19.30
CA VAL A 613 58.08 -46.85 19.61
C VAL A 613 58.37 -48.18 18.87
N GLY A 614 59.52 -48.53 18.31
CA GLY A 614 60.91 -48.45 18.76
C GLY A 614 61.63 -49.66 18.16
N LEU A 615 62.90 -49.53 17.83
CA LEU A 615 63.83 -50.66 17.81
C LEU A 615 65.15 -50.18 18.39
N ASP A 616 65.66 -51.05 19.25
CA ASP A 616 66.67 -50.83 20.26
C ASP A 616 68.06 -50.54 19.71
N ALA A 617 68.82 -49.81 20.52
CA ALA A 617 70.26 -49.63 20.39
C ALA A 617 70.96 -50.47 21.47
N ASP A 618 72.03 -51.15 21.05
CA ASP A 618 73.13 -51.72 21.86
C ASP A 618 74.24 -52.07 20.83
N ASP A 619 75.55 -51.86 21.01
CA ASP A 619 76.34 -51.24 22.09
C ASP A 619 77.76 -50.92 21.51
N GLN A 620 78.46 -50.00 22.20
CA GLN A 620 79.71 -49.21 22.02
C GLN A 620 81.06 -49.96 21.79
N PRO A 621 82.30 -49.34 21.80
CA PRO A 621 82.74 -47.92 22.03
C PRO A 621 83.80 -47.36 21.01
N ALA A 622 83.86 -46.05 20.67
CA ALA A 622 84.41 -44.84 21.33
C ALA A 622 85.86 -44.43 20.92
N GLY A 623 86.00 -43.19 20.43
CA GLY A 623 87.28 -42.51 20.14
C GLY A 623 87.07 -41.16 19.43
N ASP A 624 86.93 -40.12 20.24
CA ASP A 624 86.46 -38.74 19.96
C ASP A 624 87.37 -37.89 19.05
N GLY A 625 86.76 -36.95 18.33
CA GLY A 625 87.41 -35.97 17.45
C GLY A 625 86.41 -35.31 16.50
N GLY A 626 85.49 -34.52 17.05
CA GLY A 626 84.34 -33.99 16.31
C GLY A 626 84.61 -32.84 15.34
N ASP A 627 83.95 -32.91 14.18
CA ASP A 627 83.36 -31.77 13.48
C ASP A 627 82.12 -32.20 12.68
N GLY A 628 81.02 -31.49 12.92
CA GLY A 628 79.65 -31.93 12.68
C GLY A 628 79.23 -32.05 11.22
N GLU A 629 78.43 -33.08 10.96
CA GLU A 629 77.80 -33.35 9.67
C GLU A 629 76.67 -32.36 9.38
N GLY A 630 76.89 -31.50 8.37
CA GLY A 630 75.84 -30.67 7.77
C GLY A 630 75.21 -31.38 6.57
N PHE A 631 73.88 -31.50 6.57
CA PHE A 631 73.05 -32.04 5.49
C PHE A 631 73.31 -31.32 4.13
N GLY A 632 74.04 -31.96 3.21
CA GLY A 632 74.16 -31.53 1.82
C GLY A 632 73.57 -32.57 0.87
N LEU A 633 72.59 -32.20 0.04
CA LEU A 633 72.02 -33.05 -1.01
C LEU A 633 72.52 -32.58 -2.40
N PRO A 634 73.49 -33.27 -3.03
CA PRO A 634 73.99 -32.91 -4.36
C PRO A 634 72.92 -33.06 -5.46
N GLY A 635 72.90 -32.19 -6.47
CA GLY A 635 72.07 -32.36 -7.69
C GLY A 635 70.68 -31.73 -7.64
N TRP A 636 70.45 -30.80 -6.71
CA TRP A 636 69.20 -30.04 -6.60
C TRP A 636 69.37 -28.61 -7.15
N SER A 637 68.31 -28.10 -7.75
CA SER A 637 68.18 -26.70 -8.12
C SER A 637 67.00 -26.08 -7.38
N VAL A 638 67.22 -24.93 -6.75
CA VAL A 638 66.18 -24.14 -6.10
C VAL A 638 65.96 -22.86 -6.90
N TRP A 639 64.71 -22.42 -6.97
CA TRP A 639 64.34 -21.23 -7.72
C TRP A 639 63.20 -20.49 -7.03
N GLY A 640 63.14 -19.19 -7.29
CA GLY A 640 62.07 -18.32 -6.81
C GLY A 640 61.64 -17.37 -7.89
N ARG A 641 60.35 -17.04 -7.93
CA ARG A 641 59.74 -16.11 -8.88
C ARG A 641 58.76 -15.18 -8.17
N ALA A 642 58.91 -13.89 -8.41
CA ALA A 642 57.88 -12.91 -8.16
C ALA A 642 57.05 -12.72 -9.44
N LEU A 643 55.75 -12.51 -9.29
CA LEU A 643 54.84 -12.31 -10.41
C LEU A 643 53.85 -11.18 -10.16
N GLY A 644 53.46 -10.53 -11.24
CA GLY A 644 52.40 -9.52 -11.29
C GLY A 644 51.61 -9.69 -12.57
N GLY A 645 50.29 -9.68 -12.47
CA GLY A 645 49.39 -9.85 -13.60
C GLY A 645 48.24 -8.85 -13.56
N PHE A 646 47.77 -8.46 -14.73
CA PHE A 646 46.61 -7.60 -14.87
C PHE A 646 45.83 -7.96 -16.14
N GLY A 647 44.54 -7.66 -16.16
CA GLY A 647 43.72 -7.94 -17.32
C GLY A 647 42.30 -7.41 -17.19
N SER A 648 41.55 -7.51 -18.28
CA SER A 648 40.15 -7.10 -18.33
C SER A 648 39.34 -8.02 -19.23
N THR A 649 38.07 -8.17 -18.88
CA THR A 649 37.04 -8.84 -19.68
C THR A 649 35.95 -7.83 -19.95
N GLY A 650 35.69 -7.52 -21.22
CA GLY A 650 34.70 -6.50 -21.59
C GLY A 650 33.25 -6.96 -21.40
N SER A 651 32.31 -6.01 -21.40
CA SER A 651 30.86 -6.27 -21.33
C SER A 651 30.34 -7.08 -22.51
N ASP A 652 29.38 -7.99 -22.29
CA ASP A 652 28.56 -8.62 -23.35
C ASP A 652 27.06 -8.46 -23.05
N GLY A 653 26.21 -9.15 -23.82
CA GLY A 653 24.77 -9.23 -23.57
C GLY A 653 24.39 -10.01 -22.30
N ILE A 654 25.37 -10.54 -21.54
CA ILE A 654 25.14 -11.30 -20.30
C ILE A 654 25.49 -10.44 -19.08
N ALA A 655 26.69 -9.84 -19.06
CA ALA A 655 27.21 -9.12 -17.90
C ALA A 655 28.00 -7.83 -18.26
N PRO A 656 28.17 -6.89 -17.30
CA PRO A 656 28.89 -5.63 -17.52
C PRO A 656 30.39 -5.74 -17.81
N GLY A 657 31.06 -6.83 -17.44
CA GLY A 657 32.52 -6.95 -17.55
C GLY A 657 33.23 -6.73 -16.21
N TYR A 658 34.55 -6.97 -16.18
CA TYR A 658 35.37 -6.79 -14.98
C TYR A 658 36.84 -6.60 -15.33
N SER A 659 37.58 -6.00 -14.40
CA SER A 659 39.04 -5.91 -14.41
C SER A 659 39.65 -6.73 -13.29
N ARG A 660 40.90 -7.17 -13.47
CA ARG A 660 41.62 -7.99 -12.49
C ARG A 660 43.07 -7.56 -12.36
N GLN A 661 43.58 -7.66 -11.13
CA GLN A 661 44.97 -7.47 -10.81
C GLN A 661 45.41 -8.58 -9.86
N SER A 662 46.59 -9.15 -10.08
CA SER A 662 47.14 -10.24 -9.30
C SER A 662 48.61 -9.97 -9.02
N GLY A 663 49.09 -10.36 -7.84
CA GLY A 663 50.49 -10.27 -7.45
C GLY A 663 50.84 -11.41 -6.50
N GLY A 664 52.08 -11.89 -6.57
CA GLY A 664 52.46 -13.03 -5.76
C GLY A 664 53.90 -13.44 -5.91
N ALA A 665 54.24 -14.53 -5.23
CA ALA A 665 55.53 -15.16 -5.34
C ALA A 665 55.37 -16.68 -5.23
N LEU A 666 56.28 -17.39 -5.87
CA LEU A 666 56.40 -18.83 -5.73
C LEU A 666 57.87 -19.25 -5.67
N VAL A 667 58.09 -20.35 -4.96
CA VAL A 667 59.40 -20.98 -4.75
C VAL A 667 59.29 -22.44 -5.14
N GLY A 668 60.36 -23.00 -5.68
CA GLY A 668 60.39 -24.39 -6.08
C GLY A 668 61.76 -25.01 -6.00
N ALA A 669 61.77 -26.33 -6.03
CA ALA A 669 62.98 -27.14 -6.05
C ALA A 669 62.78 -28.29 -7.04
N ASP A 670 63.78 -28.55 -7.87
CA ASP A 670 63.80 -29.67 -8.80
C ASP A 670 65.15 -30.37 -8.81
N ARG A 671 65.14 -31.65 -9.20
CA ARG A 671 66.34 -32.46 -9.38
C ARG A 671 66.17 -33.45 -10.52
N ARG A 672 67.29 -33.83 -11.13
CA ARG A 672 67.34 -34.92 -12.08
C ARG A 672 67.18 -36.25 -11.35
N LEU A 673 66.19 -37.04 -11.74
CA LEU A 673 65.85 -38.33 -11.13
C LEU A 673 66.47 -39.50 -11.91
N ALA A 674 66.53 -39.38 -13.23
CA ALA A 674 67.13 -40.36 -14.13
C ALA A 674 67.65 -39.62 -15.40
N PRO A 675 68.38 -40.28 -16.31
CA PRO A 675 68.73 -39.67 -17.59
C PRO A 675 67.49 -39.15 -18.33
N GLY A 676 67.46 -37.84 -18.60
CA GLY A 676 66.33 -37.18 -19.24
C GLY A 676 65.10 -36.91 -18.36
N LEU A 677 65.03 -37.44 -17.14
CA LEU A 677 63.89 -37.25 -16.23
C LEU A 677 64.23 -36.28 -15.09
N THR A 678 63.49 -35.19 -14.99
CA THR A 678 63.56 -34.21 -13.91
C THR A 678 62.23 -34.15 -13.18
N GLY A 679 62.26 -34.09 -11.86
CA GLY A 679 61.06 -33.90 -11.03
C GLY A 679 61.26 -32.75 -10.06
N GLY A 680 60.18 -32.04 -9.75
CA GLY A 680 60.22 -30.94 -8.81
C GLY A 680 58.88 -30.62 -8.16
N ILE A 681 58.96 -29.76 -7.15
CA ILE A 681 57.83 -29.24 -6.39
C ILE A 681 57.91 -27.71 -6.37
N ALA A 682 56.75 -27.05 -6.43
CA ALA A 682 56.64 -25.61 -6.23
C ALA A 682 55.52 -25.30 -5.24
N LEU A 683 55.73 -24.25 -4.45
CA LEU A 683 54.77 -23.67 -3.53
C LEU A 683 54.67 -22.17 -3.83
N GLY A 684 53.50 -21.56 -3.66
CA GLY A 684 53.40 -20.13 -3.78
C GLY A 684 52.12 -19.54 -3.24
N PHE A 685 52.13 -18.22 -3.18
CA PHE A 685 51.02 -17.40 -2.71
C PHE A 685 50.71 -16.34 -3.76
N LEU A 686 49.42 -16.20 -4.07
CA LEU A 686 48.89 -15.16 -4.95
C LEU A 686 47.80 -14.39 -4.23
N ARG A 687 47.86 -13.07 -4.32
CA ARG A 687 46.78 -12.16 -3.95
C ARG A 687 46.28 -11.49 -5.21
N GLY A 688 44.97 -11.37 -5.35
CA GLY A 688 44.35 -10.65 -6.45
C GLY A 688 43.13 -9.86 -6.02
N GLN A 689 42.79 -8.89 -6.84
CA GLN A 689 41.61 -8.05 -6.75
C GLN A 689 40.86 -8.12 -8.07
N VAL A 690 39.56 -8.29 -7.98
CA VAL A 690 38.62 -8.29 -9.09
C VAL A 690 37.66 -7.15 -8.87
N ASP A 691 37.59 -6.22 -9.82
CA ASP A 691 36.70 -5.07 -9.76
C ASP A 691 35.71 -5.18 -10.92
N GLY A 692 34.43 -5.32 -10.59
CA GLY A 692 33.36 -5.46 -11.56
C GLY A 692 32.90 -4.12 -12.14
N ASP A 693 32.70 -4.07 -13.45
CA ASP A 693 32.23 -2.86 -14.13
C ASP A 693 30.79 -2.55 -13.70
N GLY A 694 30.39 -1.28 -13.80
CA GLY A 694 29.02 -0.85 -13.45
C GLY A 694 28.70 -0.88 -11.95
N SER A 695 29.73 -0.82 -11.09
CA SER A 695 29.58 -0.91 -9.62
C SER A 695 28.99 -2.24 -9.14
N THR A 696 29.30 -3.34 -9.82
CA THR A 696 28.80 -4.68 -9.47
C THR A 696 29.52 -5.32 -8.28
N GLY A 697 30.66 -4.75 -7.85
CA GLY A 697 31.37 -5.09 -6.63
C GLY A 697 32.87 -5.26 -6.81
N GLU A 698 33.54 -5.56 -5.70
CA GLU A 698 34.95 -5.94 -5.64
C GLU A 698 35.11 -7.27 -4.90
N VAL A 699 36.06 -8.11 -5.33
CA VAL A 699 36.44 -9.34 -4.63
C VAL A 699 37.95 -9.43 -4.53
N ARG A 700 38.43 -9.63 -3.30
CA ARG A 700 39.83 -9.98 -3.02
C ARG A 700 39.96 -11.49 -2.91
N ILE A 701 40.93 -12.04 -3.64
CA ILE A 701 41.22 -13.48 -3.68
C ILE A 701 42.64 -13.70 -3.15
N GLU A 702 42.78 -14.53 -2.12
CA GLU A 702 44.07 -14.95 -1.57
C GLU A 702 44.22 -16.45 -1.71
N SER A 703 45.19 -16.89 -2.51
CA SER A 703 45.40 -18.27 -2.92
C SER A 703 46.76 -18.78 -2.47
N TYR A 704 46.78 -19.94 -1.80
CA TYR A 704 47.99 -20.69 -1.47
C TYR A 704 48.02 -21.94 -2.35
N GLN A 705 49.04 -22.07 -3.18
CA GLN A 705 49.11 -23.09 -4.22
C GLN A 705 50.34 -23.98 -4.07
N ALA A 706 50.19 -25.23 -4.50
CA ALA A 706 51.25 -26.20 -4.60
C ALA A 706 51.19 -26.93 -5.95
N SER A 707 52.33 -27.33 -6.49
CA SER A 707 52.39 -28.22 -7.65
C SER A 707 53.53 -29.21 -7.56
N LEU A 708 53.29 -30.38 -8.13
CA LEU A 708 54.31 -31.33 -8.53
C LEU A 708 54.48 -31.22 -10.04
N TYR A 709 55.72 -31.14 -10.52
CA TYR A 709 56.01 -31.06 -11.95
C TYR A 709 57.11 -32.04 -12.34
N GLY A 710 57.01 -32.54 -13.56
CA GLY A 710 57.91 -33.54 -14.12
C GLY A 710 58.19 -33.27 -15.59
N LEU A 711 59.45 -33.42 -15.96
CA LEU A 711 59.94 -33.23 -17.32
C LEU A 711 60.68 -34.48 -17.75
N TYR A 712 60.27 -35.06 -18.88
CA TYR A 712 60.98 -36.13 -19.57
C TYR A 712 61.46 -35.66 -20.93
N ALA A 713 62.77 -35.49 -21.07
CA ALA A 713 63.47 -35.16 -22.31
C ALA A 713 64.57 -36.22 -22.55
N PRO A 714 64.28 -37.31 -23.29
CA PRO A 714 65.19 -38.43 -23.41
C PRO A 714 66.53 -38.02 -24.03
N PRO A 715 67.67 -38.56 -23.56
CA PRO A 715 68.96 -38.36 -24.21
C PRO A 715 68.90 -38.89 -25.64
N THR A 716 69.11 -38.04 -26.63
CA THR A 716 69.13 -38.41 -28.05
C THR A 716 70.10 -37.53 -28.82
N GLU A 717 70.76 -38.12 -29.81
CA GLU A 717 71.61 -37.41 -30.78
C GLU A 717 70.80 -36.88 -31.97
N ALA A 718 69.50 -37.21 -32.05
CA ALA A 718 68.63 -36.72 -33.12
C ALA A 718 68.52 -35.19 -33.11
N THR A 719 68.46 -34.60 -34.31
CA THR A 719 68.25 -33.16 -34.50
C THR A 719 66.94 -32.68 -33.87
N ALA A 720 65.91 -33.53 -33.92
CA ALA A 720 64.62 -33.31 -33.27
C ALA A 720 64.59 -34.02 -31.90
N LYS A 721 64.63 -33.25 -30.82
CA LYS A 721 64.66 -33.77 -29.44
C LYS A 721 63.26 -33.71 -28.82
N PRO A 722 62.54 -34.84 -28.69
CA PRO A 722 61.19 -34.83 -28.12
C PRO A 722 61.22 -34.54 -26.62
N PHE A 723 60.12 -34.00 -26.10
CA PHE A 723 59.91 -33.87 -24.65
C PHE A 723 58.45 -34.07 -24.26
N LEU A 724 58.25 -34.44 -22.99
CA LEU A 724 56.98 -34.47 -22.29
C LEU A 724 57.14 -33.71 -20.97
N ASP A 725 56.27 -32.74 -20.71
CA ASP A 725 56.15 -32.08 -19.42
C ASP A 725 54.77 -32.29 -18.80
N VAL A 726 54.72 -32.48 -17.48
CA VAL A 726 53.49 -32.72 -16.73
C VAL A 726 53.53 -31.88 -15.46
N THR A 727 52.42 -31.20 -15.15
CA THR A 727 52.22 -30.49 -13.89
C THR A 727 50.90 -30.93 -13.27
N LEU A 728 50.94 -31.33 -12.01
CA LEU A 728 49.77 -31.54 -11.16
C LEU A 728 49.80 -30.49 -10.06
N GLY A 729 48.66 -29.98 -9.64
CA GLY A 729 48.66 -29.25 -8.39
C GLY A 729 47.31 -28.85 -7.87
N THR A 730 47.35 -28.13 -6.76
CA THR A 730 46.19 -27.80 -5.94
C THR A 730 46.40 -26.48 -5.25
N GLY A 731 45.30 -25.83 -4.89
CA GLY A 731 45.32 -24.58 -4.16
C GLY A 731 44.14 -24.44 -3.21
N LEU A 732 44.36 -23.67 -2.14
CA LEU A 732 43.31 -23.19 -1.24
C LEU A 732 43.17 -21.70 -1.42
N SER A 733 41.95 -21.23 -1.65
CA SER A 733 41.64 -19.82 -1.89
C SER A 733 40.64 -19.28 -0.87
N ARG A 734 40.88 -18.06 -0.38
CA ARG A 734 39.93 -17.27 0.41
C ARG A 734 39.39 -16.13 -0.45
N TYR A 735 38.09 -15.88 -0.34
CA TYR A 735 37.37 -14.84 -1.07
C TYR A 735 36.77 -13.87 -0.05
N ASP A 736 37.08 -12.59 -0.19
CA ASP A 736 36.44 -11.50 0.56
C ASP A 736 35.78 -10.57 -0.46
N ALA A 737 34.46 -10.51 -0.42
CA ALA A 737 33.63 -9.84 -1.40
C ALA A 737 32.89 -8.65 -0.79
N ARG A 738 32.84 -7.54 -1.53
CA ARG A 738 32.10 -6.33 -1.16
C ARG A 738 31.31 -5.82 -2.36
N ARG A 739 30.00 -5.70 -2.20
CA ARG A 739 29.09 -5.26 -3.26
C ARG A 739 28.36 -3.99 -2.82
N PRO A 740 28.67 -2.82 -3.40
CA PRO A 740 27.89 -1.61 -3.17
C PRO A 740 26.53 -1.77 -3.86
N ILE A 741 25.46 -1.34 -3.19
CA ILE A 741 24.11 -1.34 -3.73
C ILE A 741 23.50 0.03 -3.49
N GLY A 742 23.42 0.82 -4.55
CA GLY A 742 22.98 2.20 -4.54
C GLY A 742 22.02 2.49 -5.69
N PHE A 743 20.73 2.65 -5.35
CA PHE A 743 19.70 3.08 -6.29
C PHE A 743 18.58 3.82 -5.55
N GLY A 744 18.02 4.87 -6.17
CA GLY A 744 17.02 5.72 -5.53
C GLY A 744 17.58 6.37 -4.27
N THR A 745 16.85 6.23 -3.15
CA THR A 745 17.30 6.67 -1.82
C THR A 745 18.13 5.61 -1.07
N LEU A 746 18.31 4.43 -1.64
CA LEU A 746 18.99 3.31 -1.01
C LEU A 746 20.51 3.43 -1.20
N SER A 747 21.26 3.22 -0.13
CA SER A 747 22.72 3.08 -0.16
C SER A 747 23.15 2.06 0.87
N ARG A 748 23.59 0.88 0.41
CA ARG A 748 23.98 -0.26 1.23
C ARG A 748 25.24 -0.92 0.71
N ARG A 749 25.82 -1.80 1.53
CA ARG A 749 26.96 -2.62 1.15
C ARG A 749 26.72 -4.05 1.62
N ALA A 750 26.73 -5.00 0.70
CA ALA A 750 26.73 -6.42 1.02
C ALA A 750 28.20 -6.89 1.15
N THR A 751 28.48 -7.70 2.16
CA THR A 751 29.80 -8.29 2.42
C THR A 751 29.69 -9.80 2.57
N ALA A 752 30.66 -10.53 2.03
CA ALA A 752 30.70 -11.99 2.15
C ALA A 752 32.14 -12.52 2.21
N GLU A 753 32.30 -13.61 2.96
CA GLU A 753 33.53 -14.41 2.97
C GLU A 753 33.23 -15.83 2.50
N SER A 754 34.12 -16.39 1.70
CA SER A 754 34.04 -17.79 1.28
C SER A 754 35.43 -18.42 1.13
N GLN A 755 35.44 -19.75 1.06
CA GLN A 755 36.64 -20.55 0.86
C GLN A 755 36.45 -21.45 -0.36
N GLY A 756 37.53 -21.69 -1.08
CA GLY A 756 37.56 -22.60 -2.21
C GLY A 756 38.83 -23.44 -2.24
N MET A 757 38.75 -24.51 -3.02
CA MET A 757 39.85 -25.41 -3.31
C MET A 757 39.88 -25.67 -4.81
N ASP A 758 41.06 -25.61 -5.40
CA ASP A 758 41.28 -25.85 -6.81
C ASP A 758 42.26 -27.01 -7.03
N TRP A 759 42.13 -27.62 -8.21
CA TRP A 759 42.95 -28.71 -8.71
C TRP A 759 43.27 -28.42 -10.16
N SER A 760 44.47 -28.76 -10.61
CA SER A 760 44.79 -28.72 -12.03
C SER A 760 45.73 -29.85 -12.45
N ALA A 761 45.60 -30.25 -13.70
CA ALA A 761 46.51 -31.14 -14.38
C ALA A 761 46.84 -30.55 -15.76
N GLU A 762 48.13 -30.47 -16.08
CA GLU A 762 48.61 -29.98 -17.37
C GLU A 762 49.63 -30.96 -17.92
N ALA A 763 49.53 -31.27 -19.21
CA ALA A 763 50.49 -32.08 -19.92
C ALA A 763 50.85 -31.41 -21.25
N GLY A 764 52.14 -31.34 -21.55
CA GLY A 764 52.70 -30.76 -22.76
C GLY A 764 53.62 -31.75 -23.48
N ILE A 765 53.50 -31.84 -24.80
CA ILE A 765 54.44 -32.56 -25.65
C ILE A 765 55.02 -31.61 -26.69
N GLY A 766 56.28 -31.82 -27.05
CA GLY A 766 56.91 -31.01 -28.08
C GLY A 766 58.24 -31.57 -28.55
N VAL A 767 58.88 -30.82 -29.44
CA VAL A 767 60.18 -31.15 -30.02
C VAL A 767 61.05 -29.91 -29.97
N SER A 768 62.28 -30.04 -29.50
CA SER A 768 63.30 -29.01 -29.53
C SER A 768 64.26 -29.28 -30.70
N THR A 769 64.47 -28.30 -31.57
CA THR A 769 65.40 -28.39 -32.71
C THR A 769 66.25 -27.13 -32.80
N ARG A 770 67.50 -27.25 -33.25
CA ARG A 770 68.41 -26.12 -33.43
C ARG A 770 68.58 -25.80 -34.91
N ILE A 771 68.20 -24.59 -35.31
CA ILE A 771 68.29 -24.08 -36.68
C ILE A 771 69.15 -22.82 -36.65
N GLU A 772 70.33 -22.85 -37.29
CA GLU A 772 71.26 -21.70 -37.37
C GLU A 772 71.61 -21.06 -35.99
N GLY A 773 71.69 -21.88 -34.94
CA GLY A 773 71.97 -21.42 -33.58
C GLY A 773 70.76 -20.87 -32.82
N ILE A 774 69.55 -20.97 -33.39
CA ILE A 774 68.27 -20.67 -32.73
C ILE A 774 67.63 -21.99 -32.33
N ASP A 775 67.29 -22.12 -31.05
CA ASP A 775 66.51 -23.25 -30.53
C ASP A 775 65.03 -22.97 -30.75
N VAL A 776 64.36 -23.82 -31.53
CA VAL A 776 62.93 -23.72 -31.87
C VAL A 776 62.17 -24.88 -31.24
N GLU A 777 61.12 -24.57 -30.48
CA GLU A 777 60.30 -25.54 -29.74
C GLU A 777 58.81 -25.42 -30.08
N PRO A 778 58.31 -26.10 -31.14
CA PRO A 778 56.89 -26.37 -31.26
C PRO A 778 56.39 -27.27 -30.12
N ARG A 779 55.23 -26.92 -29.55
CA ARG A 779 54.57 -27.65 -28.47
C ARG A 779 53.05 -27.71 -28.62
N LEU A 780 52.47 -28.80 -28.15
CA LEU A 780 51.05 -28.97 -27.88
C LEU A 780 50.88 -29.15 -26.37
N HIS A 781 49.84 -28.58 -25.79
CA HIS A 781 49.51 -28.79 -24.38
C HIS A 781 48.01 -28.91 -24.16
N LEU A 782 47.66 -29.69 -23.13
CA LEU A 782 46.31 -29.85 -22.64
C LEU A 782 46.31 -29.58 -21.14
N ARG A 783 45.36 -28.78 -20.70
CA ARG A 783 45.18 -28.41 -19.30
C ARG A 783 43.75 -28.62 -18.86
N TRP A 784 43.59 -29.29 -17.73
CA TRP A 784 42.35 -29.40 -17.00
C TRP A 784 42.46 -28.65 -15.67
N ASP A 785 41.45 -27.86 -15.36
CA ASP A 785 41.31 -27.13 -14.10
C ASP A 785 39.96 -27.50 -13.46
N ARG A 786 39.92 -27.68 -12.14
CA ARG A 786 38.70 -27.84 -11.36
C ARG A 786 38.72 -26.89 -10.17
N ILE A 787 37.70 -26.06 -10.05
CA ILE A 787 37.59 -25.04 -8.99
C ILE A 787 36.32 -25.32 -8.21
N ALA A 788 36.44 -25.49 -6.89
CA ALA A 788 35.32 -25.62 -5.98
C ALA A 788 35.30 -24.43 -5.01
N ARG A 789 34.16 -23.75 -4.88
CA ARG A 789 33.89 -22.71 -3.87
C ARG A 789 32.71 -23.11 -3.02
N ARG A 790 32.81 -22.93 -1.70
CA ARG A 790 31.69 -23.16 -0.78
C ARG A 790 30.59 -22.12 -0.98
N GLY A 791 29.35 -22.52 -0.67
CA GLY A 791 28.23 -21.59 -0.61
C GLY A 791 28.34 -20.67 0.61
N PHE A 792 27.70 -19.52 0.54
CA PHE A 792 27.73 -18.51 1.59
C PHE A 792 26.48 -17.62 1.50
N THR A 793 26.25 -16.82 2.53
CA THR A 793 25.21 -15.79 2.53
C THR A 793 25.85 -14.46 2.83
N GLU A 794 25.54 -13.44 2.04
CA GLU A 794 26.00 -12.08 2.26
C GLU A 794 25.38 -11.48 3.54
N THR A 795 26.04 -10.46 4.07
CA THR A 795 25.62 -9.69 5.24
C THR A 795 25.72 -8.19 4.96
N GLY A 796 25.08 -7.35 5.78
CA GLY A 796 25.20 -5.88 5.68
C GLY A 796 24.19 -5.16 4.77
N ALA A 797 23.46 -5.87 3.89
CA ALA A 797 22.49 -5.27 2.97
C ALA A 797 21.01 -5.60 3.22
N GLY A 798 20.68 -6.30 4.32
CA GLY A 798 19.30 -6.62 4.70
C GLY A 798 18.62 -7.58 3.72
N ALA A 799 17.43 -7.24 3.24
CA ALA A 799 16.65 -7.99 2.26
C ALA A 799 17.36 -8.14 0.90
N LEU A 800 18.43 -7.38 0.65
CA LEU A 800 19.28 -7.48 -0.54
C LEU A 800 20.50 -8.39 -0.37
N ASN A 801 20.69 -8.97 0.82
CA ASN A 801 21.69 -10.02 1.02
C ASN A 801 21.33 -11.23 0.14
N LEU A 802 22.30 -11.68 -0.65
CA LEU A 802 22.16 -12.89 -1.44
C LEU A 802 22.62 -14.11 -0.66
N SER A 803 21.91 -15.22 -0.83
CA SER A 803 22.48 -16.55 -0.58
C SER A 803 23.03 -17.10 -1.89
N VAL A 804 24.31 -17.44 -1.90
CA VAL A 804 25.07 -17.88 -3.08
C VAL A 804 25.40 -19.36 -2.91
N ASP A 805 24.98 -20.17 -3.87
CA ASP A 805 25.22 -21.61 -3.82
C ASP A 805 26.71 -21.95 -3.97
N GLY A 806 27.09 -23.06 -3.35
CA GLY A 806 28.38 -23.69 -3.59
C GLY A 806 28.49 -24.14 -5.04
N ARG A 807 29.69 -24.02 -5.61
CA ARG A 807 29.90 -24.27 -7.04
C ARG A 807 31.21 -25.00 -7.27
N THR A 808 31.15 -26.06 -8.09
CA THR A 808 32.33 -26.77 -8.60
C THR A 808 32.36 -26.74 -10.12
N ALA A 809 33.29 -26.00 -10.72
CA ALA A 809 33.43 -25.86 -12.16
C ALA A 809 34.68 -26.59 -12.66
N ASP A 810 34.58 -27.22 -13.82
CA ASP A 810 35.68 -27.84 -14.56
C ASP A 810 35.94 -27.01 -15.82
N ALA A 811 37.21 -26.83 -16.19
CA ALA A 811 37.65 -26.20 -17.43
C ALA A 811 38.66 -27.09 -18.14
N LEU A 812 38.55 -27.17 -19.47
CA LEU A 812 39.53 -27.87 -20.31
C LEU A 812 40.04 -26.91 -21.38
N ARG A 813 41.36 -26.69 -21.42
CA ARG A 813 42.04 -25.82 -22.37
C ARG A 813 43.06 -26.61 -23.16
N ALA A 814 42.97 -26.54 -24.48
CA ALA A 814 44.00 -27.03 -25.38
C ALA A 814 44.81 -25.86 -25.92
N GLY A 815 46.09 -26.09 -26.23
CA GLY A 815 46.90 -25.06 -26.87
C GLY A 815 48.03 -25.63 -27.72
N ILE A 816 48.43 -24.85 -28.69
CA ILE A 816 49.56 -25.09 -29.58
C ILE A 816 50.43 -23.84 -29.59
N GLY A 817 51.74 -23.98 -29.59
CA GLY A 817 52.63 -22.83 -29.65
C GLY A 817 54.02 -23.19 -30.12
N VAL A 818 54.81 -22.15 -30.39
CA VAL A 818 56.21 -22.24 -30.76
C VAL A 818 56.99 -21.25 -29.91
N ALA A 819 58.09 -21.71 -29.32
CA ALA A 819 59.10 -20.86 -28.70
C ALA A 819 60.37 -20.83 -29.55
N ALA A 820 61.07 -19.70 -29.59
CA ALA A 820 62.35 -19.55 -30.25
C ALA A 820 63.31 -18.79 -29.33
N GLY A 821 64.50 -19.32 -29.08
CA GLY A 821 65.51 -18.69 -28.23
C GLY A 821 66.92 -18.84 -28.76
N ARG A 822 67.82 -17.92 -28.40
CA ARG A 822 69.23 -17.96 -28.80
C ARG A 822 70.13 -17.51 -27.66
N SER A 823 71.21 -18.23 -27.42
CA SER A 823 72.19 -17.88 -26.40
C SER A 823 73.32 -17.03 -26.98
N PHE A 824 73.71 -15.99 -26.24
CA PHE A 824 74.82 -15.07 -26.52
C PHE A 824 75.77 -15.08 -25.35
N THR A 825 77.08 -15.12 -25.60
CA THR A 825 78.11 -14.94 -24.57
C THR A 825 78.68 -13.53 -24.73
N LEU A 826 78.57 -12.71 -23.69
CA LEU A 826 79.14 -11.36 -23.66
C LEU A 826 80.63 -11.41 -23.28
N GLU A 827 81.38 -10.36 -23.62
CA GLU A 827 82.82 -10.25 -23.33
C GLU A 827 83.18 -10.38 -21.85
N ASN A 828 82.24 -10.05 -20.95
CA ASN A 828 82.41 -10.14 -19.50
C ASN A 828 82.06 -11.54 -18.93
N GLY A 829 81.82 -12.54 -19.79
CA GLY A 829 81.47 -13.92 -19.39
C GLY A 829 80.01 -14.12 -18.97
N LEU A 830 79.17 -13.09 -19.06
CA LEU A 830 77.71 -13.22 -18.86
C LEU A 830 77.09 -13.89 -20.09
N GLN A 831 76.29 -14.94 -19.89
CA GLN A 831 75.51 -15.54 -20.97
C GLN A 831 74.08 -14.99 -20.93
N LEU A 832 73.58 -14.50 -22.06
CA LEU A 832 72.21 -14.02 -22.22
C LEU A 832 71.45 -14.89 -23.20
N ARG A 833 70.23 -15.29 -22.84
CA ARG A 833 69.32 -16.04 -23.70
C ARG A 833 67.97 -15.31 -23.81
N PRO A 834 67.78 -14.41 -24.79
CA PRO A 834 66.45 -13.96 -25.17
C PRO A 834 65.63 -15.10 -25.78
N GLU A 835 64.33 -15.06 -25.51
CA GLU A 835 63.33 -16.00 -26.02
C GLU A 835 62.07 -15.23 -26.46
N ALA A 836 61.47 -15.66 -27.56
CA ALA A 836 60.16 -15.23 -28.01
C ALA A 836 59.22 -16.43 -28.11
N ARG A 837 57.94 -16.22 -27.76
CA ARG A 837 56.90 -17.25 -27.73
C ARG A 837 55.66 -16.73 -28.44
N ILE A 838 55.04 -17.60 -29.22
CA ILE A 838 53.71 -17.36 -29.80
C ILE A 838 52.90 -18.64 -29.73
N GLY A 839 51.61 -18.52 -29.43
CA GLY A 839 50.73 -19.67 -29.29
C GLY A 839 49.26 -19.31 -29.49
N TYR A 840 48.48 -20.36 -29.71
CA TYR A 840 47.04 -20.32 -29.78
C TYR A 840 46.48 -21.24 -28.71
N VAL A 841 45.51 -20.75 -27.95
CA VAL A 841 44.80 -21.51 -26.91
C VAL A 841 43.31 -21.51 -27.20
N ARG A 842 42.64 -22.61 -26.86
CA ARG A 842 41.20 -22.74 -26.98
C ARG A 842 40.60 -23.40 -25.74
N GLU A 843 39.62 -22.75 -25.15
CA GLU A 843 38.74 -23.33 -24.13
C GLU A 843 37.75 -24.29 -24.81
N MET A 844 37.63 -25.51 -24.27
CA MET A 844 36.77 -26.57 -24.81
C MET A 844 35.37 -26.59 -24.17
N GLN A 845 35.15 -25.78 -23.14
CA GLN A 845 33.91 -25.75 -22.35
C GLN A 845 33.44 -24.32 -22.13
N ASP A 846 32.13 -24.13 -22.06
CA ASP A 846 31.45 -22.88 -21.70
C ASP A 846 30.87 -22.96 -20.27
N GLY A 847 30.63 -21.80 -19.64
CA GLY A 847 29.88 -21.72 -18.37
C GLY A 847 30.72 -21.79 -17.09
N LEU A 848 32.02 -21.49 -17.18
CA LEU A 848 32.96 -21.52 -16.05
C LEU A 848 32.63 -20.52 -14.94
N GLY A 849 32.01 -19.39 -15.29
CA GLY A 849 31.57 -18.36 -14.36
C GLY A 849 30.08 -18.39 -14.04
N ARG A 850 29.43 -19.57 -14.11
CA ARG A 850 28.00 -19.69 -13.75
C ARG A 850 27.81 -19.93 -12.26
N SER A 851 26.89 -19.19 -11.65
CA SER A 851 26.52 -19.25 -10.24
C SER A 851 25.01 -19.18 -10.06
N THR A 852 24.50 -19.75 -8.97
CA THR A 852 23.08 -19.67 -8.58
C THR A 852 22.98 -18.84 -7.31
N HIS A 853 22.18 -17.77 -7.37
CA HIS A 853 21.94 -16.86 -6.25
C HIS A 853 20.47 -16.95 -5.81
N ARG A 854 20.20 -16.55 -4.57
CA ARG A 854 18.85 -16.39 -4.03
C ARG A 854 18.67 -15.02 -3.42
N LEU A 855 17.62 -14.33 -3.84
CA LEU A 855 17.17 -13.05 -3.29
C LEU A 855 15.79 -13.26 -2.65
N GLY A 856 15.67 -13.04 -1.33
CA GLY A 856 14.41 -13.28 -0.62
C GLY A 856 13.84 -14.71 -0.79
N GLY A 857 14.71 -15.70 -1.04
CA GLY A 857 14.34 -17.09 -1.33
C GLY A 857 14.14 -17.44 -2.81
N ALA A 858 13.94 -16.46 -3.69
CA ALA A 858 13.80 -16.69 -5.14
C ALA A 858 15.17 -16.98 -5.78
N ALA A 859 15.31 -18.16 -6.38
CA ALA A 859 16.56 -18.59 -7.03
C ALA A 859 16.68 -18.07 -8.47
N PHE A 860 17.87 -17.64 -8.86
CA PHE A 860 18.18 -17.18 -10.22
C PHE A 860 19.64 -17.48 -10.58
N GLY A 861 19.89 -17.70 -11.87
CA GLY A 861 21.22 -17.99 -12.40
C GLY A 861 21.92 -16.70 -12.86
N ILE A 862 23.21 -16.59 -12.56
CA ILE A 862 24.07 -15.47 -12.94
C ILE A 862 25.35 -16.00 -13.56
N ASP A 863 25.71 -15.41 -14.69
CA ASP A 863 26.89 -15.76 -15.47
C ASP A 863 27.89 -14.59 -15.49
N SER A 864 29.17 -14.89 -15.31
CA SER A 864 30.28 -13.96 -15.57
C SER A 864 30.26 -13.50 -17.02
N ALA A 865 30.80 -12.30 -17.28
CA ALA A 865 31.11 -11.90 -18.65
C ALA A 865 32.02 -12.94 -19.32
N ARG A 866 31.73 -13.30 -20.58
CA ARG A 866 32.49 -14.35 -21.26
C ARG A 866 33.91 -13.87 -21.57
N THR A 867 34.91 -14.64 -21.13
CA THR A 867 36.33 -14.38 -21.39
C THR A 867 36.75 -14.70 -22.83
N GLY A 868 35.90 -15.36 -23.63
CA GLY A 868 36.19 -15.79 -25.00
C GLY A 868 36.82 -17.19 -25.06
N GLN A 869 36.44 -17.99 -26.07
CA GLN A 869 36.93 -19.37 -26.22
C GLN A 869 38.30 -19.45 -26.89
N ASN A 870 38.61 -18.52 -27.78
CA ASN A 870 39.84 -18.52 -28.56
C ASN A 870 40.77 -17.41 -28.05
N GLY A 871 42.06 -17.72 -27.97
CA GLY A 871 43.06 -16.77 -27.52
C GLY A 871 44.38 -16.89 -28.26
N LEU A 872 44.95 -15.74 -28.60
CA LEU A 872 46.33 -15.62 -29.07
C LEU A 872 47.22 -15.29 -27.88
N GLN A 873 48.21 -16.13 -27.64
CA GLN A 873 49.24 -15.94 -26.62
C GLN A 873 50.54 -15.46 -27.29
N GLY A 874 51.17 -14.45 -26.71
CA GLY A 874 52.50 -13.99 -27.09
C GLY A 874 53.35 -13.76 -25.85
N GLY A 875 54.65 -13.97 -25.95
CA GLY A 875 55.55 -13.76 -24.82
C GLY A 875 56.97 -13.47 -25.25
N ILE A 876 57.70 -12.74 -24.40
CA ILE A 876 59.13 -12.51 -24.52
C ILE A 876 59.77 -12.80 -23.17
N GLY A 877 60.97 -13.37 -23.19
CA GLY A 877 61.74 -13.68 -22.00
C GLY A 877 63.22 -13.41 -22.21
N VAL A 878 63.93 -13.17 -21.13
CA VAL A 878 65.39 -13.14 -21.11
C VAL A 878 65.90 -13.86 -19.88
N THR A 879 66.86 -14.75 -20.11
CA THR A 879 67.62 -15.39 -19.04
C THR A 879 69.07 -14.92 -19.08
N ALA A 880 69.60 -14.55 -17.91
CA ALA A 880 71.00 -14.17 -17.75
C ALA A 880 71.71 -15.13 -16.79
N HIS A 881 72.83 -15.70 -17.22
CA HIS A 881 73.66 -16.62 -16.42
C HIS A 881 75.02 -16.01 -16.09
N ARG A 882 75.46 -16.25 -14.86
CA ARG A 882 76.84 -15.98 -14.43
C ARG A 882 77.44 -17.27 -13.87
N GLY A 883 78.19 -17.98 -14.72
CA GLY A 883 78.63 -19.35 -14.45
C GLY A 883 77.46 -20.34 -14.39
N ASP A 884 77.71 -21.53 -13.84
CA ASP A 884 76.72 -22.64 -13.90
C ASP A 884 75.70 -22.62 -12.75
N ARG A 885 75.99 -21.84 -11.69
CA ARG A 885 75.27 -21.90 -10.41
C ARG A 885 74.16 -20.87 -10.25
N PHE A 886 74.19 -19.75 -10.98
CA PHE A 886 73.24 -18.65 -10.79
C PHE A 886 72.63 -18.16 -12.11
N ALA A 887 71.30 -17.98 -12.12
CA ALA A 887 70.57 -17.40 -13.24
C ALA A 887 69.49 -16.42 -12.77
N VAL A 888 69.27 -15.35 -13.55
CA VAL A 888 68.13 -14.44 -13.42
C VAL A 888 67.25 -14.58 -14.65
N VAL A 889 65.95 -14.68 -14.45
CA VAL A 889 64.96 -14.80 -15.53
C VAL A 889 63.96 -13.66 -15.42
N ALA A 890 63.61 -13.05 -16.54
CA ALA A 890 62.49 -12.13 -16.64
C ALA A 890 61.61 -12.52 -17.84
N ASP A 891 60.31 -12.64 -17.63
CA ASP A 891 59.32 -12.98 -18.66
C ASP A 891 58.17 -11.99 -18.65
N TYR A 892 57.70 -11.64 -19.84
CA TYR A 892 56.43 -10.96 -20.07
C TYR A 892 55.59 -11.79 -21.05
N ASP A 893 54.39 -12.14 -20.64
CA ASP A 893 53.43 -12.87 -21.47
C ASP A 893 52.11 -12.10 -21.55
N ALA A 894 51.49 -12.15 -22.72
CA ALA A 894 50.19 -11.56 -22.98
C ALA A 894 49.26 -12.60 -23.63
N LEU A 895 48.00 -12.61 -23.22
CA LEU A 895 46.93 -13.38 -23.84
C LEU A 895 45.84 -12.40 -24.29
N ARG A 896 45.54 -12.41 -25.58
CA ARG A 896 44.41 -11.69 -26.16
C ARG A 896 43.34 -12.70 -26.56
N THR A 897 42.16 -12.57 -25.98
CA THR A 897 40.97 -13.32 -26.42
C THR A 897 40.03 -12.40 -27.18
N ASP A 898 38.97 -12.97 -27.75
CA ASP A 898 37.92 -12.20 -28.44
C ASP A 898 37.25 -11.15 -27.52
N ARG A 899 37.36 -11.30 -26.20
CA ARG A 899 36.56 -10.57 -25.20
C ARG A 899 37.39 -9.94 -24.09
N GLY A 900 38.70 -10.17 -24.05
CA GLY A 900 39.54 -9.69 -22.97
C GLY A 900 41.03 -9.73 -23.26
N THR A 901 41.79 -9.27 -22.27
CA THR A 901 43.26 -9.26 -22.26
C THR A 901 43.79 -9.75 -20.92
N GLU A 902 44.95 -10.40 -20.94
CA GLU A 902 45.72 -10.78 -19.77
C GLU A 902 47.18 -10.46 -20.03
N HIS A 903 47.84 -9.93 -19.02
CA HIS A 903 49.25 -9.61 -19.02
C HIS A 903 49.86 -10.22 -17.76
N LEU A 904 51.01 -10.86 -17.91
CA LEU A 904 51.76 -11.48 -16.82
C LEU A 904 53.23 -11.07 -16.94
N LEU A 905 53.75 -10.48 -15.88
CA LEU A 905 55.18 -10.22 -15.69
C LEU A 905 55.70 -11.17 -14.62
N THR A 906 56.80 -11.86 -14.90
CA THR A 906 57.51 -12.66 -13.89
C THR A 906 58.99 -12.31 -13.87
N ILE A 907 59.57 -12.27 -12.67
CA ILE A 907 61.00 -12.08 -12.46
C ILE A 907 61.44 -13.14 -11.46
N GLY A 908 62.50 -13.87 -11.77
CA GLY A 908 62.96 -14.98 -10.96
C GLY A 908 64.46 -15.13 -10.89
N MET A 909 64.88 -15.92 -9.92
CA MET A 909 66.26 -16.30 -9.68
C MET A 909 66.35 -17.82 -9.50
N ARG A 910 67.47 -18.39 -9.93
CA ARG A 910 67.80 -19.81 -9.74
C ARG A 910 69.16 -19.96 -9.10
N TRP A 911 69.27 -20.94 -8.21
CA TRP A 911 70.51 -21.44 -7.64
C TRP A 911 70.65 -22.96 -7.83
N THR A 912 71.85 -23.45 -8.15
CA THR A 912 72.14 -24.88 -8.30
C THR A 912 73.42 -25.26 -7.55
N TRP A 913 73.41 -26.43 -6.90
CA TRP A 913 74.51 -26.95 -6.09
C TRP A 913 74.86 -28.42 -6.37
#